data_AF-A0AAN7UNQ9-F1
#
_entry.id   AF-A0AAN7UNQ9-F1
#
_cell.length_a   1.000
_cell.length_b   1.000
_cell.length_c   1.000
_cell.angle_alpha   90.00
_cell.angle_beta   90.00
_cell.angle_gamma   90.00
#
_symmetry.space_group_name_H-M   'P 1'
#
loop_
_entity.id
_entity.type
_entity.pdbx_description
1 polymer ?
#
loop_
_entity_poly.entity_id
_entity_poly.type
_entity_poly.pdbx_seq_one_letter_code
_entity_poly.pdbx_strand_id
1 'polypeptide(L)'
;MRPKMAAIVVESSDSPVESILEFTQYLYPGLLLLILLLFGAIYSIYTARNRGDVIVPTVTGPGGKPLPVTKKRSVGDKSQESDERFSPATRALFQWLYTAVTLTFVGQGAAIATHALLQISPDGDHTWWCGEAKTVYTLGSAFLYLYVFITLFENSHQPGPVFIFMWVVALCMEIIIFTCDAIVLSQPHKVMVHLTPAKFVTVDDMSEWDIVDLSLSCIRMCMIAGSVVVWLTLALIGRRAEREKCKREQEYHSEADENTPLLNPDLNDYRTNGHISSGMNGACDGPTSGDSSYAMVDDDAGFYRPEKLPQTTWLEYLRGYSVFFPYMWPTKKLRLQLIVVLCFILLVLQRLVNIMVPYQIGRVTNELTEPHEPNPNGKGLQMPWTSLGLLILYKLLQGPSGLLGSWRSMLWIPVSQNAYRALTTSAFEHVHSLSLDFHLGKRTGEVLSALNKGASVNSFLEQVTFQVFPMIVDLFVAISYFYFRFDAVYAVIVCIVTFYYLLLTIRLASQTANQRRAMSNADREEEAVKNDSIISYETVKYFNAEEFEFNRYRDAIKNFQKAEAQVTWSISSMNMYQSLVFMAGMLAAVMVGAYQVTQKQREVGDFVALITYLGQLQGPLNFFGTFYRTVQQAMISGERLLELFKQRPTVIDRPGVPKMTSCSGHVEFSKVKFAYDQRKPALRNLTFECRPGTTTALVGESGGGKSTLFRLLYRYFNCQAGSIRVDGQNVKDVTIDSVRRFIGVVPQDTIMFNDTLMYNLKYANQNATDEEVIAACQAASIHDKIMSFPDKYYTKVGERGLRLSGGEKQRVAIARTLLKNPKIIMLDEATSALDTHTEQQIQSRLASIGRGRTMLIIAHRLSTITHADQILVLNQGTIVEKGTHEELLELNGKYASMWNRQAKAEKAAEDARAAYRKAEKLMRKANIPSTGGEHGCKQGQQGLDESSSSSDESTTPSGSRLAAQHEPAATIEGRIQNYPMSPKP
;
A
#
# COMPACT_ATOMS: atom_id res chain seq x y z
N MET A 1 30.83 -43.57 -13.29
CA MET A 1 31.06 -44.95 -12.82
C MET A 1 29.79 -45.76 -13.05
N ARG A 2 29.85 -47.11 -13.05
CA ARG A 2 28.64 -47.96 -13.20
C ARG A 2 27.68 -47.69 -12.03
N PRO A 3 26.36 -47.59 -12.26
CA PRO A 3 25.42 -47.69 -11.15
C PRO A 3 25.51 -49.11 -10.59
N LYS A 4 25.94 -49.26 -9.34
CA LYS A 4 25.46 -50.38 -8.53
C LYS A 4 23.98 -50.08 -8.29
N MET A 5 23.10 -50.64 -9.12
CA MET A 5 21.80 -51.03 -8.60
C MET A 5 22.10 -51.96 -7.44
N ALA A 6 21.86 -51.51 -6.21
CA ALA A 6 21.60 -52.44 -5.14
C ALA A 6 20.40 -53.26 -5.61
N ALA A 7 20.60 -54.55 -5.84
CA ALA A 7 19.48 -55.44 -6.06
C ALA A 7 18.60 -55.32 -4.82
N ILE A 8 17.32 -55.01 -5.00
CA ILE A 8 16.34 -55.21 -3.94
C ILE A 8 16.28 -56.73 -3.78
N VAL A 9 17.02 -57.24 -2.79
CA VAL A 9 16.97 -58.66 -2.42
C VAL A 9 15.65 -58.83 -1.67
N VAL A 10 14.58 -58.98 -2.44
CA VAL A 10 13.29 -59.48 -1.96
C VAL A 10 13.51 -60.95 -1.62
N GLU A 11 14.08 -61.20 -0.44
CA GLU A 11 14.37 -62.56 0.02
C GLU A 11 13.04 -63.22 0.40
N SER A 12 12.71 -64.30 -0.29
CA SER A 12 11.32 -64.67 -0.53
C SER A 12 10.61 -65.28 0.69
N SER A 13 10.05 -64.44 1.57
CA SER A 13 9.22 -64.92 2.69
C SER A 13 8.09 -64.00 3.15
N ASP A 14 7.99 -62.79 2.62
CA ASP A 14 7.09 -61.76 3.17
C ASP A 14 5.65 -62.05 2.77
N SER A 15 4.70 -61.85 3.70
CA SER A 15 3.29 -62.07 3.39
C SER A 15 2.77 -60.95 2.47
N PRO A 16 1.75 -61.21 1.62
CA PRO A 16 1.18 -60.15 0.78
C PRO A 16 0.54 -59.01 1.60
N VAL A 17 0.24 -59.25 2.88
CA VAL A 17 -0.27 -58.24 3.83
C VAL A 17 0.85 -57.31 4.29
N GLU A 18 2.05 -57.84 4.49
CA GLU A 18 3.24 -57.16 5.00
C GLU A 18 3.80 -56.16 3.96
N SER A 19 3.88 -56.56 2.69
CA SER A 19 4.22 -55.62 1.61
C SER A 19 3.15 -54.53 1.38
N ILE A 20 1.88 -54.83 1.64
CA ILE A 20 0.78 -53.83 1.61
C ILE A 20 0.91 -52.87 2.80
N LEU A 21 1.28 -53.36 3.98
CA LEU A 21 1.48 -52.57 5.19
C LEU A 21 2.61 -51.55 5.00
N GLU A 22 3.81 -51.99 4.59
CA GLU A 22 4.94 -51.09 4.35
C GLU A 22 4.61 -50.02 3.30
N PHE A 23 4.05 -50.43 2.16
CA PHE A 23 3.68 -49.50 1.08
C PHE A 23 2.65 -48.47 1.56
N THR A 24 1.64 -48.90 2.33
CA THR A 24 0.63 -48.01 2.91
C THR A 24 1.24 -47.04 3.92
N GLN A 25 2.12 -47.51 4.80
CA GLN A 25 2.81 -46.69 5.81
C GLN A 25 3.70 -45.61 5.18
N TYR A 26 4.49 -45.96 4.15
CA TYR A 26 5.28 -44.98 3.38
C TYR A 26 4.40 -43.97 2.63
N LEU A 27 3.31 -44.43 2.02
CA LEU A 27 2.43 -43.58 1.20
C LEU A 27 1.61 -42.61 2.06
N TYR A 28 1.17 -43.01 3.25
CA TYR A 28 0.23 -42.28 4.11
C TYR A 28 0.58 -40.80 4.31
N PRO A 29 1.74 -40.40 4.89
CA PRO A 29 1.99 -38.99 5.20
C PRO A 29 2.20 -38.15 3.92
N GLY A 30 2.78 -38.74 2.87
CA GLY A 30 2.97 -38.07 1.57
C GLY A 30 1.64 -37.82 0.85
N LEU A 31 0.74 -38.80 0.86
CA LEU A 31 -0.56 -38.73 0.20
C LEU A 31 -1.51 -37.75 0.89
N LEU A 32 -1.56 -37.73 2.24
CA LEU A 32 -2.33 -36.73 2.98
C LEU A 32 -1.79 -35.31 2.79
N LEU A 33 -0.47 -35.14 2.73
CA LEU A 33 0.17 -33.84 2.45
C LEU A 33 -0.14 -33.36 1.02
N LEU A 34 -0.06 -34.25 0.03
CA LEU A 34 -0.40 -33.97 -1.37
C LEU A 34 -1.88 -33.60 -1.53
N ILE A 35 -2.79 -34.28 -0.83
CA ILE A 35 -4.22 -33.95 -0.79
C ILE A 35 -4.44 -32.56 -0.20
N LEU A 36 -3.84 -32.28 0.96
CA LEU A 36 -3.95 -31.00 1.66
C LEU A 36 -3.49 -29.83 0.76
N LEU A 37 -2.39 -30.01 0.01
CA LEU A 37 -1.88 -29.02 -0.93
C LEU A 37 -2.76 -28.88 -2.17
N LEU A 38 -3.17 -29.98 -2.82
CA LEU A 38 -3.98 -29.94 -4.05
C LEU A 38 -5.38 -29.39 -3.79
N PHE A 39 -6.12 -29.93 -2.81
CA PHE A 39 -7.45 -29.42 -2.48
C PHE A 39 -7.38 -28.01 -1.89
N GLY A 40 -6.33 -27.69 -1.11
CA GLY A 40 -6.06 -26.31 -0.67
C GLY A 40 -5.89 -25.34 -1.84
N ALA A 41 -5.08 -25.68 -2.84
CA ALA A 41 -4.86 -24.88 -4.03
C ALA A 41 -6.13 -24.76 -4.89
N ILE A 42 -6.82 -25.88 -5.16
CA ILE A 42 -8.06 -25.91 -5.94
C ILE A 42 -9.16 -25.07 -5.27
N TYR A 43 -9.32 -25.19 -3.94
CA TYR A 43 -10.29 -24.38 -3.19
C TYR A 43 -9.92 -22.89 -3.21
N SER A 44 -8.63 -22.55 -3.07
CA SER A 44 -8.14 -21.16 -3.18
C SER A 44 -8.33 -20.58 -4.59
N ILE A 45 -8.25 -21.38 -5.65
CA ILE A 45 -8.48 -20.95 -7.03
C ILE A 45 -9.99 -20.79 -7.29
N TYR A 46 -10.82 -21.71 -6.80
CA TYR A 46 -12.28 -21.67 -6.95
C TYR A 46 -12.90 -20.44 -6.27
N THR A 47 -12.52 -20.20 -5.01
CA THR A 47 -12.98 -19.04 -4.22
C THR A 47 -12.48 -17.70 -4.76
N ALA A 48 -11.30 -17.65 -5.41
CA ALA A 48 -10.84 -16.46 -6.13
C ALA A 48 -11.64 -16.24 -7.43
N ARG A 49 -11.82 -17.29 -8.25
CA ARG A 49 -12.43 -17.20 -9.59
C ARG A 49 -13.86 -16.63 -9.56
N ASN A 50 -14.69 -17.04 -8.60
CA ASN A 50 -16.08 -16.57 -8.50
C ASN A 50 -16.22 -15.06 -8.27
N ARG A 51 -15.15 -14.33 -7.94
CA ARG A 51 -15.18 -12.87 -7.74
C ARG A 51 -14.83 -12.05 -8.99
N GLY A 52 -14.44 -12.63 -10.13
CA GLY A 52 -13.47 -11.99 -11.05
C GLY A 52 -13.86 -11.68 -12.51
N ASP A 53 -14.90 -10.88 -12.79
CA ASP A 53 -15.13 -10.34 -14.15
C ASP A 53 -14.24 -9.11 -14.47
N VAL A 54 -13.41 -9.22 -15.50
CA VAL A 54 -12.24 -8.34 -15.75
C VAL A 54 -12.18 -7.87 -17.21
N ILE A 55 -12.05 -6.55 -17.43
CA ILE A 55 -12.14 -5.93 -18.76
C ILE A 55 -10.75 -5.54 -19.28
N VAL A 56 -10.34 -6.13 -20.41
CA VAL A 56 -9.05 -5.85 -21.08
C VAL A 56 -9.07 -4.47 -21.75
N PRO A 57 -8.08 -3.58 -21.50
CA PRO A 57 -8.07 -2.23 -22.05
C PRO A 57 -7.54 -2.20 -23.49
N THR A 58 -8.17 -1.38 -24.34
CA THR A 58 -7.79 -1.14 -25.75
C THR A 58 -6.84 0.04 -25.95
N VAL A 59 -6.34 0.66 -24.87
CA VAL A 59 -5.60 1.92 -24.91
C VAL A 59 -4.22 1.79 -24.24
N THR A 60 -3.20 2.35 -24.89
CA THR A 60 -1.82 2.43 -24.37
C THR A 60 -1.54 3.75 -23.65
N GLY A 61 -0.67 3.71 -22.64
CA GLY A 61 -0.19 4.85 -21.88
C GLY A 61 1.11 5.48 -22.44
N PRO A 62 1.77 6.34 -21.64
CA PRO A 62 2.99 7.05 -22.04
C PRO A 62 4.08 6.13 -22.61
N GLY A 63 4.68 6.54 -23.72
CA GLY A 63 5.69 5.75 -24.43
C GLY A 63 5.17 4.50 -25.14
N GLY A 64 3.85 4.37 -25.34
CA GLY A 64 3.23 3.30 -26.13
C GLY A 64 3.06 1.96 -25.40
N LYS A 65 3.22 1.93 -24.07
CA LYS A 65 3.07 0.72 -23.26
C LYS A 65 1.60 0.44 -22.91
N PRO A 66 1.15 -0.82 -22.78
CA PRO A 66 -0.24 -1.13 -22.42
C PRO A 66 -0.59 -0.64 -21.00
N LEU A 67 -1.83 -0.19 -20.82
CA LEU A 67 -2.37 0.22 -19.52
C LEU A 67 -2.80 -0.99 -18.66
N PRO A 68 -2.91 -0.85 -17.32
CA PRO A 68 -3.41 -1.91 -16.45
C PRO A 68 -4.85 -2.29 -16.73
N VAL A 69 -5.17 -3.55 -16.47
CA VAL A 69 -6.51 -4.14 -16.59
C VAL A 69 -7.38 -3.75 -15.39
N THR A 70 -8.67 -3.48 -15.61
CA THR A 70 -9.61 -3.02 -14.56
C THR A 70 -10.84 -3.92 -14.44
N LYS A 71 -11.42 -3.95 -13.23
CA LYS A 71 -12.52 -4.83 -12.81
C LYS A 71 -13.78 -4.00 -12.55
N LYS A 72 -14.97 -4.56 -12.80
CA LYS A 72 -16.26 -3.91 -12.48
C LYS A 72 -16.57 -4.05 -10.97
N ARG A 73 -17.11 -2.99 -10.36
CA ARG A 73 -17.56 -3.00 -8.95
C ARG A 73 -18.86 -3.80 -8.80
N SER A 74 -18.90 -4.72 -7.86
CA SER A 74 -20.12 -5.35 -7.33
C SER A 74 -20.37 -4.79 -5.93
N VAL A 75 -21.64 -4.60 -5.56
CA VAL A 75 -22.05 -3.92 -4.32
C VAL A 75 -22.49 -4.92 -3.22
N GLY A 76 -22.71 -6.20 -3.56
CA GLY A 76 -23.26 -7.21 -2.63
C GLY A 76 -22.29 -7.88 -1.65
N ASP A 77 -20.97 -7.70 -1.78
CA ASP A 77 -19.93 -8.51 -1.08
C ASP A 77 -19.81 -8.23 0.44
N LYS A 78 -20.75 -7.48 1.07
CA LYS A 78 -20.77 -7.19 2.52
C LYS A 78 -21.72 -8.07 3.36
N SER A 79 -22.61 -8.88 2.74
CA SER A 79 -23.60 -9.70 3.48
C SER A 79 -23.19 -11.15 3.75
N GLN A 80 -22.18 -11.70 3.07
CA GLN A 80 -21.81 -13.13 3.21
C GLN A 80 -20.81 -13.45 4.34
N GLU A 81 -20.06 -12.47 4.87
CA GLU A 81 -19.01 -12.73 5.87
C GLU A 81 -19.53 -12.90 7.33
N SER A 82 -20.84 -12.74 7.58
CA SER A 82 -21.40 -12.74 8.94
C SER A 82 -21.83 -14.11 9.48
N ASP A 83 -22.20 -15.07 8.63
CA ASP A 83 -22.90 -16.31 9.05
C ASP A 83 -21.96 -17.51 9.41
N GLU A 84 -20.68 -17.53 9.00
CA GLU A 84 -19.83 -18.74 9.11
C GLU A 84 -19.09 -18.96 10.45
N ARG A 85 -19.57 -18.41 11.57
CA ARG A 85 -18.89 -18.53 12.88
C ARG A 85 -19.31 -19.77 13.68
N PHE A 86 -18.34 -20.44 14.29
CA PHE A 86 -18.59 -21.59 15.19
C PHE A 86 -19.46 -21.23 16.40
N SER A 87 -20.32 -22.15 16.82
CA SER A 87 -20.71 -22.26 18.24
C SER A 87 -19.48 -22.66 19.08
N PRO A 88 -19.21 -22.01 20.23
CA PRO A 88 -17.99 -22.23 21.00
C PRO A 88 -17.81 -23.68 21.48
N ALA A 89 -18.90 -24.37 21.81
CA ALA A 89 -18.86 -25.79 22.20
C ALA A 89 -18.39 -26.69 21.04
N THR A 90 -18.86 -26.42 19.81
CA THR A 90 -18.46 -27.15 18.60
C THR A 90 -16.98 -26.95 18.29
N ARG A 91 -16.45 -25.72 18.45
CA ARG A 91 -15.03 -25.42 18.27
C ARG A 91 -14.17 -26.18 19.28
N ALA A 92 -14.57 -26.16 20.56
CA ALA A 92 -13.87 -26.89 21.61
C ALA A 92 -13.85 -28.42 21.34
N LEU A 93 -14.95 -28.99 20.86
CA LEU A 93 -15.05 -30.42 20.55
C LEU A 93 -14.08 -30.84 19.42
N PHE A 94 -14.00 -30.07 18.33
CA PHE A 94 -12.99 -30.31 17.29
C PHE A 94 -11.55 -30.17 17.79
N GLN A 95 -11.29 -29.19 18.67
CA GLN A 95 -9.97 -29.00 19.27
C GLN A 95 -9.58 -30.22 20.14
N TRP A 96 -10.47 -30.71 21.01
CA TRP A 96 -10.23 -31.90 21.83
C TRP A 96 -9.99 -33.16 20.99
N LEU A 97 -10.78 -33.41 19.94
CA LEU A 97 -10.56 -34.53 19.02
C LEU A 97 -9.15 -34.46 18.38
N TYR A 98 -8.72 -33.27 17.94
CA TYR A 98 -7.40 -33.11 17.32
C TYR A 98 -6.23 -33.17 18.32
N THR A 99 -6.41 -32.66 19.55
CA THR A 99 -5.46 -32.91 20.64
C THR A 99 -5.28 -34.41 20.85
N ALA A 100 -6.38 -35.18 20.94
CA ALA A 100 -6.32 -36.63 21.13
C ALA A 100 -5.59 -37.34 19.97
N VAL A 101 -5.91 -37.04 18.70
CA VAL A 101 -5.23 -37.64 17.55
C VAL A 101 -3.72 -37.31 17.56
N THR A 102 -3.33 -36.06 17.76
CA THR A 102 -1.89 -35.70 17.84
C THR A 102 -1.18 -36.41 19.00
N LEU A 103 -1.84 -36.56 20.15
CA LEU A 103 -1.29 -37.23 21.31
C LEU A 103 -1.12 -38.75 21.08
N THR A 104 -1.98 -39.40 20.27
CA THR A 104 -1.74 -40.82 19.89
C THR A 104 -0.49 -41.02 19.04
N PHE A 105 -0.13 -40.06 18.17
CA PHE A 105 1.10 -40.14 17.37
C PHE A 105 2.35 -39.85 18.20
N VAL A 106 2.27 -38.86 19.11
CA VAL A 106 3.35 -38.58 20.08
C VAL A 106 3.54 -39.77 21.04
N GLY A 107 2.44 -40.39 21.49
CA GLY A 107 2.46 -41.60 22.31
C GLY A 107 3.12 -42.79 21.61
N GLN A 108 2.78 -43.05 20.34
CA GLN A 108 3.42 -44.11 19.55
C GLN A 108 4.92 -43.82 19.31
N GLY A 109 5.29 -42.58 18.99
CA GLY A 109 6.70 -42.20 18.88
C GLY A 109 7.48 -42.37 20.19
N ALA A 110 6.86 -42.05 21.33
CA ALA A 110 7.44 -42.27 22.65
C ALA A 110 7.53 -43.76 23.03
N ALA A 111 6.53 -44.58 22.65
CA ALA A 111 6.55 -46.02 22.85
C ALA A 111 7.70 -46.67 22.07
N ILE A 112 7.82 -46.37 20.76
CA ILE A 112 8.91 -46.85 19.90
C ILE A 112 10.27 -46.42 20.46
N ALA A 113 10.43 -45.16 20.87
CA ALA A 113 11.68 -44.67 21.46
C ALA A 113 12.01 -45.33 22.81
N THR A 114 11.02 -45.56 23.67
CA THR A 114 11.20 -46.22 24.97
C THR A 114 11.57 -47.68 24.79
N HIS A 115 10.90 -48.39 23.87
CA HIS A 115 11.17 -49.78 23.55
C HIS A 115 12.59 -49.96 22.98
N ALA A 116 13.00 -49.09 22.04
CA ALA A 116 14.34 -49.08 21.47
C ALA A 116 15.45 -48.76 22.51
N LEU A 117 15.14 -47.99 23.56
CA LEU A 117 16.08 -47.72 24.66
C LEU A 117 16.15 -48.84 25.70
N LEU A 118 15.03 -49.51 25.99
CA LEU A 118 14.96 -50.58 26.99
C LEU A 118 15.51 -51.93 26.48
N GLN A 119 15.48 -52.18 25.17
CA GLN A 119 16.07 -53.38 24.56
C GLN A 119 17.57 -53.26 24.19
N ILE A 120 18.29 -52.25 24.69
CA ILE A 120 19.74 -52.16 24.50
C ILE A 120 20.44 -53.16 25.43
N SER A 121 21.01 -54.22 24.85
CA SER A 121 21.82 -55.20 25.59
C SER A 121 23.09 -54.54 26.16
N PRO A 122 23.53 -54.87 27.39
CA PRO A 122 24.76 -54.31 27.97
C PRO A 122 26.03 -54.63 27.17
N ASP A 123 26.03 -55.69 26.36
CA ASP A 123 27.15 -56.05 25.46
C ASP A 123 27.10 -55.32 24.10
N GLY A 124 26.06 -54.52 23.83
CA GLY A 124 25.95 -53.66 22.64
C GLY A 124 25.55 -54.35 21.32
N ASP A 125 25.68 -55.67 21.20
CA ASP A 125 25.45 -56.43 19.96
C ASP A 125 23.98 -56.61 19.55
N HIS A 126 23.01 -56.21 20.39
CA HIS A 126 21.57 -56.35 20.11
C HIS A 126 20.86 -55.00 20.29
N THR A 127 20.15 -54.56 19.24
CA THR A 127 19.31 -53.36 19.24
C THR A 127 18.04 -53.62 18.43
N TRP A 128 16.87 -53.50 19.06
CA TRP A 128 15.59 -53.61 18.37
C TRP A 128 15.37 -52.47 17.37
N TRP A 129 14.79 -52.78 16.20
CA TRP A 129 14.47 -51.81 15.16
C TRP A 129 13.01 -51.95 14.70
N CYS A 130 12.30 -50.83 14.62
CA CYS A 130 10.86 -50.78 14.32
C CYS A 130 10.51 -50.82 12.82
N GLY A 131 11.52 -50.89 11.95
CA GLY A 131 11.35 -50.76 10.49
C GLY A 131 11.35 -49.32 10.00
N GLU A 132 11.78 -49.11 8.75
CA GLU A 132 11.84 -47.77 8.15
C GLU A 132 10.45 -47.21 7.84
N ALA A 133 9.54 -48.05 7.32
CA ALA A 133 8.16 -47.65 6.96
C ALA A 133 7.38 -47.11 8.17
N LYS A 134 7.41 -47.83 9.29
CA LYS A 134 6.72 -47.46 10.54
C LYS A 134 7.29 -46.18 11.15
N THR A 135 8.63 -46.01 11.10
CA THR A 135 9.31 -44.78 11.50
C THR A 135 8.87 -43.57 10.66
N VAL A 136 8.77 -43.73 9.33
CA VAL A 136 8.28 -42.68 8.41
C VAL A 136 6.81 -42.36 8.66
N TYR A 137 5.96 -43.37 8.84
CA TYR A 137 4.54 -43.20 9.16
C TYR A 137 4.34 -42.40 10.45
N THR A 138 4.93 -42.83 11.57
CA THR A 138 4.73 -42.17 12.87
C THR A 138 5.25 -40.73 12.86
N LEU A 139 6.46 -40.49 12.34
CA LEU A 139 7.06 -39.15 12.33
C LEU A 139 6.35 -38.20 11.37
N GLY A 140 6.09 -38.63 10.13
CA GLY A 140 5.43 -37.80 9.12
C GLY A 140 3.99 -37.44 9.48
N SER A 141 3.26 -38.41 10.05
CA SER A 141 1.87 -38.20 10.48
C SER A 141 1.79 -37.33 11.73
N ALA A 142 2.71 -37.48 12.70
CA ALA A 142 2.79 -36.60 13.87
C ALA A 142 2.89 -35.12 13.47
N PHE A 143 3.81 -34.78 12.55
CA PHE A 143 3.93 -33.43 12.02
C PHE A 143 2.66 -32.99 11.26
N LEU A 144 2.11 -33.83 10.37
CA LEU A 144 0.92 -33.45 9.60
C LEU A 144 -0.28 -33.15 10.49
N TYR A 145 -0.56 -34.01 11.47
CA TYR A 145 -1.67 -33.81 12.41
C TYR A 145 -1.43 -32.63 13.37
N LEU A 146 -0.18 -32.37 13.78
CA LEU A 146 0.17 -31.19 14.57
C LEU A 146 -0.14 -29.87 13.82
N TYR A 147 0.00 -29.85 12.49
CA TYR A 147 -0.39 -28.70 11.67
C TYR A 147 -1.92 -28.53 11.64
N VAL A 148 -2.69 -29.62 11.49
CA VAL A 148 -4.16 -29.55 11.52
C VAL A 148 -4.66 -29.12 12.90
N PHE A 149 -4.05 -29.59 13.98
CA PHE A 149 -4.33 -29.13 15.34
C PHE A 149 -4.13 -27.61 15.50
N ILE A 150 -2.96 -27.07 15.12
CA ILE A 150 -2.69 -25.61 15.16
C ILE A 150 -3.72 -24.84 14.32
N THR A 151 -4.16 -25.41 13.18
CA THR A 151 -5.21 -24.82 12.32
C THR A 151 -6.54 -24.63 13.05
N LEU A 152 -7.01 -25.69 13.71
CA LEU A 152 -8.32 -25.71 14.37
C LEU A 152 -8.28 -24.97 15.72
N PHE A 153 -7.09 -24.82 16.31
CA PHE A 153 -6.91 -23.96 17.47
C PHE A 153 -7.07 -22.48 17.09
N GLU A 154 -6.41 -22.01 16.03
CA GLU A 154 -6.39 -20.60 15.64
C GLU A 154 -7.69 -20.11 14.96
N ASN A 155 -8.25 -20.89 14.01
CA ASN A 155 -9.37 -20.43 13.18
C ASN A 155 -10.72 -20.33 13.93
N SER A 156 -11.45 -19.25 13.66
CA SER A 156 -12.83 -18.99 14.16
C SER A 156 -13.95 -19.40 13.19
N HIS A 157 -13.59 -19.76 11.96
CA HIS A 157 -14.50 -20.15 10.88
C HIS A 157 -14.53 -21.68 10.74
N GLN A 158 -15.61 -22.21 10.15
CA GLN A 158 -15.83 -23.65 10.01
C GLN A 158 -14.69 -24.38 9.26
N PRO A 159 -14.50 -25.71 9.45
CA PRO A 159 -13.48 -26.46 8.71
C PRO A 159 -13.85 -26.48 7.23
N GLY A 160 -13.08 -25.74 6.42
CA GLY A 160 -13.27 -25.70 4.96
C GLY A 160 -13.14 -27.09 4.32
N PRO A 161 -13.76 -27.31 3.14
CA PRO A 161 -14.01 -28.66 2.61
C PRO A 161 -12.76 -29.51 2.36
N VAL A 162 -11.60 -28.87 2.23
CA VAL A 162 -10.26 -29.48 2.17
C VAL A 162 -10.00 -30.43 3.34
N PHE A 163 -10.40 -30.05 4.57
CA PHE A 163 -10.15 -30.86 5.76
C PHE A 163 -10.97 -32.14 5.77
N ILE A 164 -12.25 -32.07 5.38
CA ILE A 164 -13.14 -33.24 5.32
C ILE A 164 -12.56 -34.30 4.38
N PHE A 165 -12.08 -33.89 3.20
CA PHE A 165 -11.53 -34.79 2.21
C PHE A 165 -10.24 -35.45 2.70
N MET A 166 -9.38 -34.69 3.41
CA MET A 166 -8.24 -35.27 4.13
C MET A 166 -8.68 -36.30 5.19
N TRP A 167 -9.70 -35.99 6.01
CA TRP A 167 -10.13 -36.87 7.10
C TRP A 167 -10.77 -38.17 6.60
N VAL A 168 -11.55 -38.12 5.51
CA VAL A 168 -12.12 -39.32 4.87
C VAL A 168 -11.02 -40.23 4.32
N VAL A 169 -10.04 -39.67 3.61
CA VAL A 169 -8.93 -40.46 3.05
C VAL A 169 -8.01 -40.99 4.16
N ALA A 170 -7.74 -40.20 5.20
CA ALA A 170 -7.00 -40.67 6.36
C ALA A 170 -7.72 -41.83 7.06
N LEU A 171 -9.03 -41.75 7.26
CA LEU A 171 -9.83 -42.83 7.84
C LEU A 171 -9.74 -44.12 7.01
N CYS A 172 -9.83 -44.03 5.68
CA CYS A 172 -9.65 -45.20 4.81
C CYS A 172 -8.26 -45.83 4.96
N MET A 173 -7.19 -45.01 5.04
CA MET A 173 -5.82 -45.49 5.18
C MET A 173 -5.53 -46.04 6.60
N GLU A 174 -6.05 -45.42 7.65
CA GLU A 174 -5.96 -45.92 9.03
C GLU A 174 -6.64 -47.29 9.20
N ILE A 175 -7.80 -47.52 8.56
CA ILE A 175 -8.46 -48.83 8.55
C ILE A 175 -7.57 -49.88 7.88
N ILE A 176 -6.90 -49.55 6.77
CA ILE A 176 -5.97 -50.45 6.07
C ILE A 176 -4.76 -50.75 6.97
N ILE A 177 -4.13 -49.74 7.57
CA ILE A 177 -2.98 -49.92 8.48
C ILE A 177 -3.38 -50.78 9.68
N PHE A 178 -4.45 -50.42 10.39
CA PHE A 178 -4.91 -51.15 11.58
C PHE A 178 -5.28 -52.61 11.28
N THR A 179 -5.94 -52.88 10.15
CA THR A 179 -6.27 -54.26 9.77
C THR A 179 -5.04 -55.05 9.32
N CYS A 180 -4.08 -54.44 8.64
CA CYS A 180 -2.84 -55.12 8.27
C CYS A 180 -1.92 -55.36 9.48
N ASP A 181 -1.72 -54.37 10.36
CA ASP A 181 -1.00 -54.53 11.65
C ASP A 181 -1.62 -55.68 12.47
N ALA A 182 -2.96 -55.71 12.62
CA ALA A 182 -3.64 -56.76 13.36
C ALA A 182 -3.51 -58.16 12.72
N ILE A 183 -3.40 -58.26 11.39
CA ILE A 183 -3.21 -59.54 10.69
C ILE A 183 -1.75 -60.01 10.78
N VAL A 184 -0.77 -59.10 10.72
CA VAL A 184 0.66 -59.44 10.90
C VAL A 184 0.93 -59.85 12.36
N LEU A 185 0.41 -59.10 13.34
CA LEU A 185 0.58 -59.38 14.77
C LEU A 185 -0.19 -60.62 15.27
N SER A 186 -1.15 -61.14 14.50
CA SER A 186 -1.85 -62.40 14.79
C SER A 186 -1.28 -63.62 14.05
N GLN A 187 -0.15 -63.44 13.36
CA GLN A 187 0.66 -64.50 12.77
C GLN A 187 2.06 -64.50 13.42
N PRO A 188 2.79 -65.63 13.39
CA PRO A 188 4.17 -65.69 13.88
C PRO A 188 5.07 -64.85 12.96
N HIS A 189 5.37 -63.63 13.38
CA HIS A 189 5.97 -62.58 12.56
C HIS A 189 7.45 -62.37 12.91
N LYS A 190 8.20 -61.77 11.98
CA LYS A 190 9.66 -61.70 12.01
C LYS A 190 10.16 -60.37 12.59
N VAL A 191 10.43 -60.34 13.88
CA VAL A 191 11.08 -59.18 14.52
C VAL A 191 12.58 -59.19 14.22
N MET A 192 13.13 -58.07 13.76
CA MET A 192 14.56 -57.95 13.44
C MET A 192 15.38 -57.66 14.71
N VAL A 193 16.24 -58.60 15.11
CA VAL A 193 17.01 -58.54 16.38
C VAL A 193 18.51 -58.26 16.16
N HIS A 194 19.08 -58.73 15.04
CA HIS A 194 20.37 -58.23 14.53
C HIS A 194 20.19 -57.60 13.14
N LEU A 195 20.98 -56.55 12.89
CA LEU A 195 21.08 -55.88 11.60
C LEU A 195 22.12 -56.54 10.67
N THR A 196 23.22 -57.06 11.22
CA THR A 196 24.30 -57.76 10.47
C THR A 196 24.94 -58.91 11.28
N PRO A 197 24.89 -60.17 10.81
CA PRO A 197 23.99 -60.66 9.76
C PRO A 197 22.54 -60.43 10.18
N ALA A 198 21.65 -60.14 9.22
CA ALA A 198 20.25 -59.88 9.49
C ALA A 198 19.61 -61.11 10.15
N LYS A 199 19.32 -61.03 11.46
CA LYS A 199 18.79 -62.15 12.24
C LYS A 199 17.40 -61.77 12.73
N PHE A 200 16.41 -62.27 12.00
CA PHE A 200 15.02 -62.20 12.37
C PHE A 200 14.70 -63.32 13.36
N VAL A 201 13.97 -62.99 14.41
CA VAL A 201 13.39 -63.96 15.34
C VAL A 201 11.89 -64.00 15.06
N THR A 202 11.35 -65.18 14.80
CA THR A 202 9.90 -65.40 14.79
C THR A 202 9.39 -65.32 16.22
N VAL A 203 8.47 -64.39 16.47
CA VAL A 203 7.81 -64.26 17.76
C VAL A 203 6.39 -64.78 17.61
N ASP A 204 6.06 -65.83 18.37
CA ASP A 204 4.77 -66.52 18.27
C ASP A 204 3.66 -65.84 19.12
N ASP A 205 4.04 -65.03 20.12
CA ASP A 205 3.15 -64.26 21.01
C ASP A 205 3.30 -62.74 20.79
N MET A 206 2.18 -62.02 20.79
CA MET A 206 2.14 -60.56 20.65
C MET A 206 2.76 -59.84 21.88
N SER A 207 3.70 -58.90 21.66
CA SER A 207 4.38 -58.20 22.76
C SER A 207 3.47 -57.19 23.48
N GLU A 208 3.79 -56.88 24.74
CA GLU A 208 3.16 -55.78 25.49
C GLU A 208 3.23 -54.44 24.73
N TRP A 209 4.31 -54.22 23.98
CA TRP A 209 4.51 -53.01 23.17
C TRP A 209 3.66 -52.99 21.90
N ASP A 210 3.39 -54.16 21.31
CA ASP A 210 2.50 -54.29 20.15
C ASP A 210 1.03 -54.08 20.55
N ILE A 211 0.65 -54.54 21.75
CA ILE A 211 -0.65 -54.23 22.36
C ILE A 211 -0.82 -52.71 22.56
N VAL A 212 0.22 -52.03 23.05
CA VAL A 212 0.22 -50.56 23.19
C VAL A 212 0.03 -49.89 21.81
N ASP A 213 0.79 -50.27 20.80
CA ASP A 213 0.70 -49.70 19.45
C ASP A 213 -0.66 -49.94 18.76
N LEU A 214 -1.19 -51.15 18.88
CA LEU A 214 -2.51 -51.51 18.34
C LEU A 214 -3.63 -50.74 19.07
N SER A 215 -3.50 -50.55 20.39
CA SER A 215 -4.48 -49.77 21.17
C SER A 215 -4.47 -48.28 20.79
N LEU A 216 -3.27 -47.68 20.59
CA LEU A 216 -3.12 -46.29 20.17
C LEU A 216 -3.68 -46.05 18.76
N SER A 217 -3.48 -47.01 17.85
CA SER A 217 -4.02 -46.98 16.49
C SER A 217 -5.55 -47.14 16.46
N CYS A 218 -6.11 -48.01 17.32
CA CYS A 218 -7.56 -48.12 17.51
C CYS A 218 -8.20 -46.81 18.02
N ILE A 219 -7.59 -46.18 19.04
CA ILE A 219 -8.04 -44.88 19.57
C ILE A 219 -7.98 -43.80 18.49
N ARG A 220 -6.90 -43.76 17.70
CA ARG A 220 -6.69 -42.82 16.59
C ARG A 220 -7.76 -42.94 15.51
N MET A 221 -8.05 -44.17 15.04
CA MET A 221 -9.11 -44.46 14.08
C MET A 221 -10.48 -43.95 14.57
N CYS A 222 -10.83 -44.24 15.83
CA CYS A 222 -12.07 -43.78 16.45
C CYS A 222 -12.19 -42.25 16.53
N MET A 223 -11.10 -41.55 16.88
CA MET A 223 -11.10 -40.08 16.96
C MET A 223 -11.21 -39.42 15.57
N ILE A 224 -10.55 -39.98 14.55
CA ILE A 224 -10.68 -39.50 13.16
C ILE A 224 -12.12 -39.73 12.65
N ALA A 225 -12.70 -40.91 12.89
CA ALA A 225 -14.11 -41.19 12.57
C ALA A 225 -15.07 -40.21 13.25
N GLY A 226 -14.83 -39.91 14.53
CA GLY A 226 -15.57 -38.88 15.28
C GLY A 226 -15.54 -37.51 14.59
N SER A 227 -14.38 -37.08 14.06
CA SER A 227 -14.25 -35.79 13.36
C SER A 227 -15.10 -35.72 12.07
N VAL A 228 -15.19 -36.83 11.31
CA VAL A 228 -16.02 -36.91 10.09
C VAL A 228 -17.50 -36.89 10.44
N VAL A 229 -17.92 -37.63 11.48
CA VAL A 229 -19.32 -37.68 11.94
C VAL A 229 -19.78 -36.32 12.49
N VAL A 230 -18.94 -35.64 13.28
CA VAL A 230 -19.25 -34.30 13.81
C VAL A 230 -19.37 -33.28 12.67
N TRP A 231 -18.52 -33.35 11.64
CA TRP A 231 -18.68 -32.47 10.48
C TRP A 231 -19.97 -32.77 9.68
N LEU A 232 -20.29 -34.05 9.46
CA LEU A 232 -21.50 -34.45 8.73
C LEU A 232 -22.79 -33.99 9.42
N THR A 233 -22.87 -34.10 10.76
CA THR A 233 -24.05 -33.60 11.49
C THR A 233 -24.19 -32.09 11.40
N LEU A 234 -23.09 -31.34 11.52
CA LEU A 234 -23.08 -29.88 11.33
C LEU A 234 -23.47 -29.47 9.90
N ALA A 235 -22.98 -30.17 8.88
CA ALA A 235 -23.33 -29.90 7.49
C ALA A 235 -24.81 -30.21 7.18
N LEU A 236 -25.38 -31.24 7.82
CA LEU A 236 -26.81 -31.55 7.73
C LEU A 236 -27.68 -30.54 8.47
N ILE A 237 -27.25 -30.06 9.64
CA ILE A 237 -27.93 -28.99 10.40
C ILE A 237 -27.85 -27.66 9.63
N GLY A 238 -26.67 -27.29 9.12
CA GLY A 238 -26.46 -26.11 8.29
C GLY A 238 -27.36 -26.11 7.06
N ARG A 239 -27.38 -27.20 6.29
CA ARG A 239 -28.29 -27.33 5.12
C ARG A 239 -29.78 -27.35 5.47
N ARG A 240 -30.17 -27.70 6.71
CA ARG A 240 -31.55 -27.53 7.19
C ARG A 240 -31.82 -26.05 7.50
N ALA A 241 -30.92 -25.39 8.24
CA ALA A 241 -31.02 -23.98 8.56
C ALA A 241 -30.99 -23.07 7.31
N GLU A 242 -30.18 -23.38 6.28
CA GLU A 242 -30.19 -22.71 4.98
C GLU A 242 -31.53 -22.92 4.24
N ARG A 243 -32.07 -24.15 4.25
CA ARG A 243 -33.39 -24.43 3.65
C ARG A 243 -34.52 -23.75 4.41
N GLU A 244 -34.40 -23.59 5.72
CA GLU A 244 -35.36 -22.85 6.56
C GLU A 244 -35.19 -21.32 6.47
N LYS A 245 -33.97 -20.80 6.24
CA LYS A 245 -33.73 -19.40 5.88
C LYS A 245 -34.33 -19.12 4.50
N CYS A 246 -33.96 -19.89 3.48
CA CYS A 246 -34.43 -19.69 2.11
C CYS A 246 -35.95 -19.89 1.99
N LYS A 247 -36.55 -20.84 2.72
CA LYS A 247 -38.01 -20.91 2.88
C LYS A 247 -38.58 -19.66 3.52
N ARG A 248 -38.06 -19.21 4.67
CA ARG A 248 -38.53 -17.99 5.34
C ARG A 248 -38.34 -16.74 4.47
N GLU A 249 -37.28 -16.65 3.68
CA GLU A 249 -37.05 -15.57 2.72
C GLU A 249 -38.05 -15.65 1.56
N GLN A 250 -38.41 -16.84 1.07
CA GLN A 250 -39.46 -17.03 0.06
C GLN A 250 -40.87 -16.76 0.62
N GLU A 251 -41.15 -17.15 1.86
CA GLU A 251 -42.40 -16.85 2.57
C GLU A 251 -42.51 -15.34 2.83
N TYR A 252 -41.45 -14.70 3.34
CA TYR A 252 -41.39 -13.25 3.57
C TYR A 252 -41.51 -12.43 2.27
N HIS A 253 -40.87 -12.88 1.17
CA HIS A 253 -41.06 -12.26 -0.15
C HIS A 253 -42.42 -12.58 -0.79
N SER A 254 -43.16 -13.59 -0.32
CA SER A 254 -44.51 -13.91 -0.81
C SER A 254 -45.62 -13.23 -0.01
N GLU A 255 -45.38 -12.88 1.27
CA GLU A 255 -46.34 -12.16 2.11
C GLU A 255 -46.19 -10.63 1.98
N ALA A 256 -44.97 -10.13 1.71
CA ALA A 256 -44.69 -8.69 1.63
C ALA A 256 -45.37 -7.95 0.46
N ASP A 257 -45.79 -8.66 -0.60
CA ASP A 257 -46.48 -8.06 -1.75
C ASP A 257 -48.01 -7.97 -1.59
N GLU A 258 -48.63 -8.65 -0.61
CA GLU A 258 -50.11 -8.65 -0.46
C GLU A 258 -50.66 -8.02 0.84
N ASN A 259 -49.91 -7.94 1.95
CA ASN A 259 -50.43 -7.30 3.18
C ASN A 259 -49.39 -6.50 3.98
N THR A 260 -49.40 -5.17 3.83
CA THR A 260 -48.74 -4.23 4.76
C THR A 260 -49.74 -3.66 5.78
N PRO A 261 -49.71 -4.04 7.07
CA PRO A 261 -50.53 -3.42 8.10
C PRO A 261 -49.88 -2.11 8.59
N LEU A 262 -50.69 -1.07 8.81
CA LEU A 262 -50.25 0.08 9.62
C LEU A 262 -50.47 -0.22 11.11
N LEU A 263 -49.47 0.14 11.93
CA LEU A 263 -49.39 -0.08 13.39
C LEU A 263 -49.18 -1.58 13.75
N ASN A 264 -48.53 -1.96 14.86
CA ASN A 264 -48.18 -1.19 16.06
C ASN A 264 -46.69 -1.45 16.51
N PRO A 265 -46.24 -1.51 17.81
CA PRO A 265 -44.91 -1.01 18.17
C PRO A 265 -43.98 -2.09 18.79
N ASP A 266 -43.04 -1.65 19.65
CA ASP A 266 -42.16 -2.43 20.54
C ASP A 266 -40.97 -3.18 19.90
N LEU A 267 -39.83 -3.36 20.59
CA LEU A 267 -39.05 -2.45 21.46
C LEU A 267 -37.63 -3.04 21.65
N ASN A 268 -36.65 -2.21 22.01
CA ASN A 268 -35.28 -2.58 22.43
C ASN A 268 -34.43 -3.47 21.48
N ASP A 269 -33.42 -2.84 20.87
CA ASP A 269 -32.07 -3.08 21.42
C ASP A 269 -31.30 -1.74 21.48
N TYR A 270 -30.49 -1.57 22.53
CA TYR A 270 -29.92 -0.29 22.93
C TYR A 270 -28.39 -0.35 22.85
N ARG A 271 -27.78 0.34 21.88
CA ARG A 271 -26.45 0.93 22.10
C ARG A 271 -26.16 2.16 21.27
N THR A 272 -26.04 3.26 21.99
CA THR A 272 -25.69 4.59 21.50
C THR A 272 -24.19 4.72 21.21
N ASN A 273 -23.86 5.50 20.19
CA ASN A 273 -23.09 6.73 20.36
C ASN A 273 -23.31 7.62 19.13
N GLY A 274 -23.89 8.79 19.34
CA GLY A 274 -24.31 9.68 18.26
C GLY A 274 -23.31 10.78 17.95
N HIS A 275 -23.48 11.42 16.79
CA HIS A 275 -23.06 12.80 16.56
C HIS A 275 -24.29 13.67 16.30
N ILE A 276 -24.17 14.94 16.66
CA ILE A 276 -25.29 15.85 16.92
C ILE A 276 -25.94 16.34 15.63
N SER A 277 -27.27 16.48 15.68
CA SER A 277 -28.08 17.05 14.61
C SER A 277 -27.86 18.56 14.46
N SER A 278 -27.89 19.02 13.21
CA SER A 278 -28.27 20.39 12.88
C SER A 278 -29.55 20.32 12.05
N GLY A 279 -30.50 21.20 12.34
CA GLY A 279 -31.74 21.29 11.57
C GLY A 279 -32.52 22.54 11.92
N MET A 280 -33.11 23.17 10.90
CA MET A 280 -34.25 24.07 11.07
C MET A 280 -35.05 24.18 9.77
N ASN A 281 -36.23 23.56 9.80
CA ASN A 281 -37.49 23.84 9.09
C ASN A 281 -37.53 24.70 7.80
N GLY A 282 -38.25 24.17 6.80
CA GLY A 282 -38.90 24.93 5.73
C GLY A 282 -39.79 23.99 4.89
N ALA A 283 -41.09 24.25 4.80
CA ALA A 283 -42.06 23.30 4.22
C ALA A 283 -43.10 23.98 3.32
N CYS A 284 -43.39 23.38 2.16
CA CYS A 284 -44.70 23.37 1.48
C CYS A 284 -44.69 22.46 0.22
N ASP A 285 -45.76 21.67 0.11
CA ASP A 285 -46.55 21.27 -1.08
C ASP A 285 -45.91 20.65 -2.36
N GLY A 286 -46.66 19.72 -2.96
CA GLY A 286 -46.40 19.08 -4.26
C GLY A 286 -47.47 19.43 -5.32
N PRO A 287 -47.80 18.58 -6.33
CA PRO A 287 -47.37 17.19 -6.49
C PRO A 287 -46.97 16.74 -7.94
N THR A 288 -46.59 15.46 -8.06
CA THR A 288 -46.65 14.56 -9.25
C THR A 288 -45.73 14.70 -10.48
N SER A 289 -45.35 13.51 -10.98
CA SER A 289 -44.82 13.14 -12.31
C SER A 289 -43.36 13.49 -12.66
N GLY A 290 -42.60 12.48 -13.12
CA GLY A 290 -41.21 12.64 -13.55
C GLY A 290 -40.33 11.40 -13.30
N ASP A 291 -40.63 10.29 -13.99
CA ASP A 291 -39.86 9.05 -13.87
C ASP A 291 -38.38 9.26 -14.27
N SER A 292 -37.44 8.97 -13.38
CA SER A 292 -36.00 9.04 -13.68
C SER A 292 -35.13 8.26 -12.68
N SER A 293 -34.44 7.23 -13.18
CA SER A 293 -33.56 6.36 -12.41
C SER A 293 -32.24 7.04 -12.02
N TYR A 294 -32.17 7.63 -10.83
CA TYR A 294 -30.92 8.17 -10.29
C TYR A 294 -30.05 7.07 -9.67
N ALA A 295 -29.08 6.59 -10.43
CA ALA A 295 -27.96 5.83 -9.87
C ALA A 295 -27.16 6.74 -8.90
N MET A 296 -26.80 6.21 -7.73
CA MET A 296 -25.90 6.90 -6.80
C MET A 296 -24.55 7.16 -7.47
N VAL A 297 -24.23 8.44 -7.68
CA VAL A 297 -22.86 8.90 -7.88
C VAL A 297 -22.23 8.99 -6.49
N ASP A 298 -21.37 8.02 -6.18
CA ASP A 298 -20.55 8.01 -4.96
C ASP A 298 -19.49 9.12 -4.99
N ASP A 299 -19.23 9.71 -3.83
CA ASP A 299 -18.16 10.68 -3.60
C ASP A 299 -16.78 10.00 -3.55
N ASP A 300 -16.27 9.55 -4.70
CA ASP A 300 -14.95 8.90 -4.89
C ASP A 300 -13.77 9.92 -4.81
N ALA A 301 -13.85 10.81 -3.81
CA ALA A 301 -12.92 11.91 -3.58
C ALA A 301 -11.61 11.46 -2.91
N GLY A 302 -11.62 10.44 -2.06
CA GLY A 302 -10.39 9.85 -1.50
C GLY A 302 -9.55 9.10 -2.56
N PHE A 303 -8.26 8.84 -2.31
CA PHE A 303 -7.65 7.65 -2.89
C PHE A 303 -8.49 6.43 -2.47
N TYR A 304 -8.69 5.47 -3.39
CA TYR A 304 -9.43 4.25 -3.07
C TYR A 304 -8.84 3.61 -1.82
N ARG A 305 -9.69 3.38 -0.81
CA ARG A 305 -9.31 2.71 0.43
C ARG A 305 -9.76 1.25 0.30
N PRO A 306 -8.89 0.31 -0.12
CA PRO A 306 -9.18 -1.11 0.04
C PRO A 306 -9.27 -1.41 1.55
N GLU A 307 -10.49 -1.40 2.10
CA GLU A 307 -10.78 -1.73 3.52
C GLU A 307 -10.22 -3.11 3.89
N LYS A 308 -10.07 -3.98 2.89
CA LYS A 308 -9.31 -5.23 2.91
C LYS A 308 -8.43 -5.26 1.67
N LEU A 309 -7.20 -5.78 1.79
CA LEU A 309 -6.53 -6.32 0.60
C LEU A 309 -7.48 -7.36 -0.01
N PRO A 310 -7.72 -7.35 -1.33
CA PRO A 310 -8.44 -8.45 -1.95
C PRO A 310 -7.68 -9.76 -1.67
N GLN A 311 -8.40 -10.81 -1.30
CA GLN A 311 -7.87 -12.17 -1.17
C GLN A 311 -7.63 -12.82 -2.55
N THR A 312 -7.10 -12.04 -3.49
CA THR A 312 -6.61 -12.51 -4.78
C THR A 312 -5.38 -13.37 -4.56
N THR A 313 -5.28 -14.46 -5.32
CA THR A 313 -4.13 -15.36 -5.24
C THR A 313 -2.83 -14.65 -5.61
N TRP A 314 -1.71 -15.17 -5.11
CA TRP A 314 -0.36 -14.62 -5.37
C TRP A 314 -0.06 -14.46 -6.87
N LEU A 315 -0.65 -15.33 -7.71
CA LEU A 315 -0.59 -15.29 -9.17
C LEU A 315 -1.36 -14.11 -9.79
N GLU A 316 -2.53 -13.76 -9.26
CA GLU A 316 -3.30 -12.60 -9.71
C GLU A 316 -2.61 -11.28 -9.33
N TYR A 317 -2.02 -11.23 -8.13
CA TYR A 317 -1.17 -10.11 -7.71
C TYR A 317 0.06 -9.96 -8.61
N LEU A 318 0.79 -11.05 -8.92
CA LEU A 318 1.89 -11.05 -9.90
C LEU A 318 1.42 -10.57 -11.28
N ARG A 319 0.24 -11.00 -11.74
CA ARG A 319 -0.36 -10.56 -13.01
C ARG A 319 -0.66 -9.06 -13.00
N GLY A 320 -1.16 -8.50 -11.90
CA GLY A 320 -1.33 -7.06 -11.73
C GLY A 320 -0.01 -6.28 -11.78
N TYR A 321 1.06 -6.84 -11.23
CA TYR A 321 2.41 -6.25 -11.21
C TYR A 321 3.19 -6.42 -12.52
N SER A 322 2.74 -7.29 -13.43
CA SER A 322 3.38 -7.49 -14.75
C SER A 322 3.51 -6.20 -15.58
N VAL A 323 2.64 -5.20 -15.34
CA VAL A 323 2.71 -3.86 -15.97
C VAL A 323 4.04 -3.15 -15.70
N PHE A 324 4.71 -3.43 -14.58
CA PHE A 324 6.02 -2.84 -14.26
C PHE A 324 7.20 -3.55 -14.94
N PHE A 325 7.01 -4.78 -15.44
CA PHE A 325 8.10 -5.56 -16.06
C PHE A 325 8.71 -4.86 -17.30
N PRO A 326 7.93 -4.25 -18.22
CA PRO A 326 8.46 -3.41 -19.31
C PRO A 326 9.11 -2.09 -18.88
N TYR A 327 9.10 -1.73 -17.59
CA TYR A 327 9.85 -0.57 -17.05
C TYR A 327 11.17 -1.00 -16.38
N MET A 328 11.21 -2.19 -15.79
CA MET A 328 12.45 -2.79 -15.30
C MET A 328 13.36 -3.26 -16.44
N TRP A 329 12.82 -4.02 -17.40
CA TRP A 329 13.66 -4.65 -18.42
C TRP A 329 14.32 -3.59 -19.31
N PRO A 330 15.66 -3.55 -19.41
CA PRO A 330 16.39 -2.48 -20.09
C PRO A 330 16.41 -2.68 -21.61
N THR A 331 15.23 -2.69 -22.24
CA THR A 331 15.02 -2.91 -23.70
C THR A 331 15.96 -2.09 -24.58
N LYS A 332 16.22 -0.83 -24.22
CA LYS A 332 17.05 0.11 -25.00
C LYS A 332 18.57 0.00 -24.78
N LYS A 333 19.06 -0.91 -23.92
CA LYS A 333 20.49 -0.97 -23.53
C LYS A 333 21.04 -2.40 -23.45
N LEU A 334 21.62 -2.90 -24.55
CA LEU A 334 22.28 -4.21 -24.63
C LEU A 334 23.27 -4.48 -23.48
N ARG A 335 24.09 -3.49 -23.10
CA ARG A 335 25.04 -3.61 -21.97
C ARG A 335 24.35 -4.01 -20.65
N LEU A 336 23.17 -3.47 -20.35
CA LEU A 336 22.43 -3.84 -19.14
C LEU A 336 21.78 -5.23 -19.27
N GLN A 337 21.34 -5.63 -20.47
CA GLN A 337 20.78 -6.96 -20.71
C GLN A 337 21.83 -8.05 -20.49
N LEU A 338 23.06 -7.86 -20.97
CA LEU A 338 24.19 -8.75 -20.71
C LEU A 338 24.52 -8.85 -19.21
N ILE A 339 24.44 -7.73 -18.48
CA ILE A 339 24.62 -7.71 -17.02
C ILE A 339 23.51 -8.50 -16.31
N VAL A 340 22.24 -8.39 -16.73
CA VAL A 340 21.15 -9.21 -16.18
C VAL A 340 21.41 -10.71 -16.40
N VAL A 341 21.80 -11.12 -17.61
CA VAL A 341 22.14 -12.52 -17.93
C VAL A 341 23.32 -13.01 -17.07
N LEU A 342 24.36 -12.19 -16.91
CA LEU A 342 25.51 -12.51 -16.06
C LEU A 342 25.10 -12.67 -14.58
N CYS A 343 24.17 -11.85 -14.08
CA CYS A 343 23.62 -12.01 -12.73
C CYS A 343 22.84 -13.32 -12.54
N PHE A 344 22.15 -13.82 -13.57
CA PHE A 344 21.52 -15.15 -13.55
C PHE A 344 22.54 -16.29 -13.60
N ILE A 345 23.61 -16.17 -14.39
CA ILE A 345 24.71 -17.15 -14.42
C ILE A 345 25.40 -17.23 -13.04
N LEU A 346 25.71 -16.08 -12.42
CA LEU A 346 26.28 -16.02 -11.07
C LEU A 346 25.34 -16.60 -10.00
N LEU A 347 24.03 -16.39 -10.14
CA LEU A 347 23.01 -16.98 -9.27
C LEU A 347 23.03 -18.52 -9.33
N VAL A 348 23.07 -19.11 -10.53
CA VAL A 348 23.16 -20.57 -10.70
C VAL A 348 24.47 -21.11 -10.12
N LEU A 349 25.60 -20.47 -10.44
CA LEU A 349 26.91 -20.85 -9.91
C LEU A 349 26.97 -20.79 -8.38
N GLN A 350 26.34 -19.77 -7.78
CA GLN A 350 26.23 -19.62 -6.32
C GLN A 350 25.48 -20.79 -5.66
N ARG A 351 24.49 -21.41 -6.32
CA ARG A 351 23.76 -22.58 -5.78
C ARG A 351 24.52 -23.88 -5.96
N LEU A 352 25.21 -24.06 -7.09
CA LEU A 352 26.15 -25.18 -7.28
C LEU A 352 27.22 -25.19 -6.18
N VAL A 353 27.85 -24.04 -5.90
CA VAL A 353 28.81 -23.89 -4.79
C VAL A 353 28.17 -24.23 -3.43
N ASN A 354 26.92 -23.81 -3.19
CA ASN A 354 26.24 -24.05 -1.93
C ASN A 354 26.10 -25.55 -1.61
N ILE A 355 25.81 -26.38 -2.62
CA ILE A 355 25.67 -27.84 -2.50
C ILE A 355 27.06 -28.53 -2.39
N MET A 356 28.07 -27.98 -3.08
CA MET A 356 29.42 -28.53 -3.05
C MET A 356 30.13 -28.33 -1.71
N VAL A 357 29.74 -27.36 -0.88
CA VAL A 357 30.35 -27.16 0.44
C VAL A 357 30.07 -28.30 1.43
N PRO A 358 28.82 -28.73 1.70
CA PRO A 358 28.54 -29.92 2.52
C PRO A 358 29.19 -31.20 1.99
N TYR A 359 29.21 -31.38 0.66
CA TYR A 359 29.88 -32.53 0.04
C TYR A 359 31.39 -32.52 0.29
N GLN A 360 32.05 -31.37 0.08
CA GLN A 360 33.49 -31.23 0.24
C GLN A 360 33.94 -31.32 1.71
N ILE A 361 33.15 -30.82 2.67
CA ILE A 361 33.51 -30.96 4.10
C ILE A 361 33.42 -32.42 4.56
N GLY A 362 32.40 -33.17 4.12
CA GLY A 362 32.30 -34.60 4.40
C GLY A 362 33.46 -35.40 3.82
N ARG A 363 33.83 -35.13 2.55
CA ARG A 363 35.02 -35.73 1.93
C ARG A 363 36.30 -35.43 2.72
N VAL A 364 36.51 -34.18 3.14
CA VAL A 364 37.68 -33.81 3.96
C VAL A 364 37.67 -34.53 5.31
N THR A 365 36.50 -34.75 5.93
CA THR A 365 36.41 -35.55 7.15
C THR A 365 36.81 -37.01 6.91
N ASN A 366 36.42 -37.63 5.80
CA ASN A 366 36.78 -39.02 5.50
C ASN A 366 38.29 -39.15 5.23
N GLU A 367 38.87 -38.27 4.42
CA GLU A 367 40.32 -38.19 4.16
C GLU A 367 41.17 -37.92 5.43
N LEU A 368 40.55 -37.40 6.50
CA LEU A 368 41.18 -37.21 7.82
C LEU A 368 40.87 -38.33 8.83
N THR A 369 39.96 -39.25 8.52
CA THR A 369 39.52 -40.36 9.41
C THR A 369 40.08 -41.72 8.98
N GLU A 370 40.46 -41.88 7.69
CA GLU A 370 41.08 -43.10 7.19
C GLU A 370 42.40 -43.45 7.92
N PRO A 371 42.53 -44.64 8.55
CA PRO A 371 43.74 -45.02 9.26
C PRO A 371 44.88 -45.24 8.27
N HIS A 372 45.80 -44.27 8.20
CA HIS A 372 46.97 -44.33 7.32
C HIS A 372 47.92 -45.46 7.76
N GLU A 373 48.17 -46.42 6.87
CA GLU A 373 49.24 -47.40 7.09
C GLU A 373 50.61 -46.70 7.26
N PRO A 374 51.49 -47.19 8.15
CA PRO A 374 52.82 -46.64 8.35
C PRO A 374 53.70 -46.93 7.14
N ASN A 375 53.67 -46.02 6.15
CA ASN A 375 54.46 -46.11 4.93
C ASN A 375 55.96 -46.30 5.26
N PRO A 376 56.61 -47.40 4.84
CA PRO A 376 57.94 -47.77 5.31
C PRO A 376 59.06 -46.79 4.91
N ASN A 377 58.77 -45.81 4.05
CA ASN A 377 59.72 -44.79 3.59
C ASN A 377 59.68 -43.48 4.39
N GLY A 378 59.13 -43.47 5.62
CA GLY A 378 59.37 -42.40 6.61
C GLY A 378 58.81 -41.01 6.28
N LYS A 379 57.93 -40.88 5.28
CA LYS A 379 57.24 -39.61 4.97
C LYS A 379 55.99 -39.50 5.82
N GLY A 380 56.03 -38.62 6.82
CA GLY A 380 54.92 -38.37 7.75
C GLY A 380 53.66 -37.79 7.09
N LEU A 381 52.58 -37.76 7.89
CA LEU A 381 51.21 -37.32 7.60
C LEU A 381 51.05 -36.43 6.35
N GLN A 382 50.52 -37.00 5.25
CA GLN A 382 50.19 -36.24 4.04
C GLN A 382 48.82 -35.56 4.18
N MET A 383 48.79 -34.45 4.91
CA MET A 383 47.55 -33.69 5.14
C MET A 383 46.91 -33.26 3.80
N PRO A 384 45.57 -33.39 3.62
CA PRO A 384 44.91 -33.26 2.32
C PRO A 384 44.73 -31.80 1.86
N TRP A 385 45.85 -31.12 1.59
CA TRP A 385 45.92 -29.70 1.22
C TRP A 385 45.07 -29.33 0.00
N THR A 386 44.92 -30.23 -0.97
CA THR A 386 44.05 -30.03 -2.15
C THR A 386 42.58 -29.95 -1.77
N SER A 387 42.12 -30.86 -0.90
CA SER A 387 40.72 -30.94 -0.48
C SER A 387 40.35 -29.83 0.50
N LEU A 388 41.28 -29.44 1.37
CA LEU A 388 41.19 -28.26 2.23
C LEU A 388 41.18 -26.96 1.41
N GLY A 389 42.05 -26.83 0.41
CA GLY A 389 42.09 -25.67 -0.49
C GLY A 389 40.79 -25.49 -1.28
N LEU A 390 40.21 -26.57 -1.80
CA LEU A 390 38.89 -26.56 -2.44
C LEU A 390 37.77 -26.18 -1.46
N LEU A 391 37.80 -26.68 -0.22
CA LEU A 391 36.82 -26.31 0.81
C LEU A 391 36.87 -24.81 1.13
N ILE A 392 38.08 -24.24 1.28
CA ILE A 392 38.28 -22.81 1.52
C ILE A 392 37.79 -21.99 0.32
N LEU A 393 38.13 -22.39 -0.92
CA LEU A 393 37.66 -21.73 -2.13
C LEU A 393 36.13 -21.74 -2.23
N TYR A 394 35.48 -22.89 -2.04
CA TYR A 394 34.03 -22.96 -2.04
C TYR A 394 33.40 -22.14 -0.90
N LYS A 395 34.01 -22.09 0.28
CA LYS A 395 33.57 -21.22 1.38
C LYS A 395 33.66 -19.73 1.06
N LEU A 396 34.72 -19.27 0.38
CA LEU A 396 34.85 -17.88 -0.09
C LEU A 396 33.81 -17.52 -1.17
N LEU A 397 33.38 -18.50 -1.97
CA LEU A 397 32.36 -18.33 -3.01
C LEU A 397 30.92 -18.47 -2.47
N GLN A 398 30.71 -19.12 -1.32
CA GLN A 398 29.40 -19.48 -0.75
C GLN A 398 28.64 -18.28 -0.14
N GLY A 399 27.31 -18.30 -0.28
CA GLY A 399 26.40 -17.47 0.50
C GLY A 399 26.22 -16.03 -0.01
N PRO A 400 25.31 -15.24 0.60
CA PRO A 400 24.97 -13.90 0.11
C PRO A 400 26.14 -12.92 0.10
N SER A 401 26.99 -12.98 1.12
CA SER A 401 28.18 -12.13 1.28
C SER A 401 29.46 -12.72 0.66
N GLY A 402 29.43 -13.99 0.22
CA GLY A 402 30.55 -14.60 -0.51
C GLY A 402 30.83 -13.89 -1.84
N LEU A 403 31.99 -14.15 -2.43
CA LEU A 403 32.48 -13.41 -3.61
C LEU A 403 31.48 -13.40 -4.77
N LEU A 404 30.81 -14.52 -5.06
CA LEU A 404 29.79 -14.60 -6.11
C LEU A 404 28.53 -13.79 -5.78
N GLY A 405 28.09 -13.83 -4.52
CA GLY A 405 26.92 -13.09 -4.06
C GLY A 405 27.15 -11.58 -4.07
N SER A 406 28.32 -11.16 -3.59
CA SER A 406 28.78 -9.77 -3.60
C SER A 406 28.97 -9.23 -5.02
N TRP A 407 29.63 -9.99 -5.92
CA TRP A 407 29.80 -9.60 -7.32
C TRP A 407 28.45 -9.49 -8.05
N ARG A 408 27.54 -10.45 -7.86
CA ARG A 408 26.17 -10.39 -8.41
C ARG A 408 25.40 -9.16 -7.89
N SER A 409 25.55 -8.82 -6.61
CA SER A 409 24.95 -7.62 -6.02
C SER A 409 25.49 -6.34 -6.67
N MET A 410 26.82 -6.20 -6.77
CA MET A 410 27.48 -5.05 -7.42
C MET A 410 27.05 -4.88 -8.89
N LEU A 411 26.98 -5.98 -9.65
CA LEU A 411 26.47 -5.98 -11.03
C LEU A 411 24.99 -5.63 -11.13
N TRP A 412 24.17 -5.90 -10.10
CA TRP A 412 22.75 -5.57 -10.12
C TRP A 412 22.47 -4.08 -9.89
N ILE A 413 23.34 -3.35 -9.17
CA ILE A 413 23.14 -1.92 -8.84
C ILE A 413 22.80 -1.06 -10.09
N PRO A 414 23.54 -1.11 -11.22
CA PRO A 414 23.21 -0.31 -12.42
C PRO A 414 21.86 -0.68 -13.06
N VAL A 415 21.40 -1.92 -12.91
CA VAL A 415 20.10 -2.38 -13.41
C VAL A 415 18.99 -1.85 -12.50
N SER A 416 19.12 -2.07 -11.19
CA SER A 416 18.22 -1.62 -10.13
C SER A 416 18.02 -0.09 -10.17
N GLN A 417 19.10 0.68 -10.32
CA GLN A 417 19.05 2.14 -10.45
C GLN A 417 18.44 2.61 -11.78
N ASN A 418 18.68 1.90 -12.90
CA ASN A 418 18.04 2.23 -14.17
C ASN A 418 16.52 1.95 -14.13
N ALA A 419 16.10 0.86 -13.48
CA ALA A 419 14.69 0.52 -13.28
C ALA A 419 13.98 1.53 -12.37
N TYR A 420 14.57 1.87 -11.21
CA TYR A 420 14.05 2.91 -10.31
C TYR A 420 13.90 4.27 -11.04
N ARG A 421 14.93 4.72 -11.77
CA ARG A 421 14.84 5.97 -12.54
C ARG A 421 13.73 5.93 -13.59
N ALA A 422 13.61 4.84 -14.36
CA ALA A 422 12.57 4.72 -15.38
C ALA A 422 11.15 4.73 -14.78
N LEU A 423 10.96 4.03 -13.66
CA LEU A 423 9.66 3.92 -12.99
C LEU A 423 9.26 5.24 -12.30
N THR A 424 10.16 5.88 -11.56
CA THR A 424 9.87 7.16 -10.88
C THR A 424 9.71 8.32 -11.87
N THR A 425 10.54 8.41 -12.92
CA THR A 425 10.36 9.45 -13.94
C THR A 425 9.03 9.28 -14.70
N SER A 426 8.68 8.07 -15.15
CA SER A 426 7.40 7.86 -15.84
C SER A 426 6.18 8.01 -14.93
N ALA A 427 6.31 7.80 -13.62
CA ALA A 427 5.25 8.11 -12.67
C ALA A 427 5.03 9.63 -12.53
N PHE A 428 6.12 10.41 -12.44
CA PHE A 428 6.08 11.87 -12.39
C PHE A 428 5.53 12.48 -13.70
N GLU A 429 6.01 12.01 -14.85
CA GLU A 429 5.46 12.35 -16.18
C GLU A 429 3.96 12.04 -16.26
N HIS A 430 3.53 10.88 -15.74
CA HIS A 430 2.13 10.50 -15.75
C HIS A 430 1.26 11.38 -14.84
N VAL A 431 1.71 11.72 -13.62
CA VAL A 431 1.01 12.67 -12.74
C VAL A 431 0.79 14.01 -13.46
N HIS A 432 1.80 14.55 -14.14
CA HIS A 432 1.65 15.77 -14.92
C HIS A 432 0.82 15.62 -16.22
N SER A 433 0.47 14.39 -16.61
CA SER A 433 -0.45 14.11 -17.72
C SER A 433 -1.92 14.00 -17.30
N LEU A 434 -2.22 13.94 -15.99
CA LEU A 434 -3.59 13.87 -15.47
C LEU A 434 -4.32 15.22 -15.58
N SER A 435 -5.65 15.17 -15.62
CA SER A 435 -6.49 16.38 -15.71
C SER A 435 -6.63 17.10 -14.37
N LEU A 436 -7.02 18.38 -14.43
CA LEU A 436 -7.14 19.24 -13.24
C LEU A 436 -8.12 18.67 -12.20
N ASP A 437 -9.13 17.94 -12.66
CA ASP A 437 -10.12 17.17 -11.91
C ASP A 437 -9.44 16.30 -10.82
N PHE A 438 -8.38 15.57 -11.20
CA PHE A 438 -7.61 14.72 -10.30
C PHE A 438 -6.83 15.55 -9.25
N HIS A 439 -6.21 16.64 -9.68
CA HIS A 439 -5.40 17.51 -8.81
C HIS A 439 -6.24 18.37 -7.85
N LEU A 440 -7.49 18.65 -8.17
CA LEU A 440 -8.46 19.29 -7.26
C LEU A 440 -9.11 18.27 -6.31
N GLY A 441 -9.33 17.03 -6.77
CA GLY A 441 -9.99 16.00 -5.98
C GLY A 441 -9.09 15.26 -4.98
N LYS A 442 -7.77 15.20 -5.18
CA LYS A 442 -6.83 14.44 -4.33
C LYS A 442 -5.88 15.36 -3.55
N ARG A 443 -5.56 14.99 -2.30
CA ARG A 443 -4.59 15.73 -1.47
C ARG A 443 -3.19 15.61 -2.05
N THR A 444 -2.49 16.72 -2.29
CA THR A 444 -1.15 16.75 -2.90
C THR A 444 -0.14 15.83 -2.18
N GLY A 445 -0.18 15.78 -0.85
CA GLY A 445 0.67 14.90 -0.04
C GLY A 445 0.42 13.39 -0.28
N GLU A 446 -0.81 12.98 -0.59
CA GLU A 446 -1.12 11.58 -0.94
C GLU A 446 -0.51 11.20 -2.29
N VAL A 447 -0.50 12.13 -3.25
CA VAL A 447 0.13 11.95 -4.58
C VAL A 447 1.65 11.86 -4.46
N LEU A 448 2.29 12.74 -3.67
CA LEU A 448 3.74 12.63 -3.39
C LEU A 448 4.08 11.33 -2.64
N SER A 449 3.24 10.92 -1.68
CA SER A 449 3.39 9.63 -0.98
C SER A 449 3.30 8.44 -1.94
N ALA A 450 2.41 8.49 -2.94
CA ALA A 450 2.30 7.45 -3.97
C ALA A 450 3.52 7.43 -4.92
N LEU A 451 4.03 8.59 -5.35
CA LEU A 451 5.24 8.71 -6.18
C LEU A 451 6.49 8.14 -5.46
N ASN A 452 6.68 8.50 -4.19
CA ASN A 452 7.84 8.05 -3.40
C ASN A 452 7.87 6.53 -3.20
N LYS A 453 6.71 5.85 -3.26
CA LYS A 453 6.63 4.38 -3.14
C LYS A 453 7.19 3.61 -4.34
N GLY A 454 7.62 4.29 -5.42
CA GLY A 454 8.28 3.63 -6.56
C GLY A 454 9.52 2.80 -6.19
N ALA A 455 10.25 3.18 -5.14
CA ALA A 455 11.36 2.38 -4.62
C ALA A 455 10.92 0.98 -4.14
N SER A 456 9.73 0.87 -3.55
CA SER A 456 9.21 -0.42 -3.04
C SER A 456 8.92 -1.43 -4.15
N VAL A 457 8.47 -0.98 -5.32
CA VAL A 457 8.23 -1.83 -6.50
C VAL A 457 9.53 -2.43 -7.02
N ASN A 458 10.61 -1.64 -7.04
CA ASN A 458 11.94 -2.11 -7.42
C ASN A 458 12.48 -3.14 -6.43
N SER A 459 12.39 -2.85 -5.12
CA SER A 459 12.81 -3.79 -4.05
C SER A 459 12.02 -5.09 -4.05
N PHE A 460 10.69 -5.05 -4.29
CA PHE A 460 9.85 -6.24 -4.43
C PHE A 460 10.39 -7.20 -5.50
N LEU A 461 10.73 -6.66 -6.67
CA LEU A 461 11.08 -7.46 -7.84
C LEU A 461 12.52 -7.98 -7.77
N GLU A 462 13.42 -7.26 -7.09
CA GLU A 462 14.74 -7.76 -6.69
C GLU A 462 14.64 -8.95 -5.72
N GLN A 463 13.79 -8.85 -4.68
CA GLN A 463 13.56 -9.93 -3.71
C GLN A 463 12.99 -11.19 -4.39
N VAL A 464 11.95 -11.05 -5.21
CA VAL A 464 11.35 -12.17 -5.97
C VAL A 464 12.39 -12.87 -6.86
N THR A 465 13.20 -12.09 -7.59
CA THR A 465 14.16 -12.62 -8.56
C THR A 465 15.35 -13.32 -7.89
N PHE A 466 15.92 -12.73 -6.83
CA PHE A 466 17.22 -13.17 -6.28
C PHE A 466 17.16 -13.92 -4.94
N GLN A 467 15.99 -13.96 -4.29
CA GLN A 467 15.81 -14.66 -3.01
C GLN A 467 14.74 -15.74 -3.09
N VAL A 468 13.57 -15.45 -3.67
CA VAL A 468 12.41 -16.38 -3.68
C VAL A 468 12.60 -17.51 -4.67
N PHE A 469 12.79 -17.17 -5.95
CA PHE A 469 12.96 -18.18 -6.99
C PHE A 469 14.17 -19.10 -6.68
N PRO A 470 15.34 -18.57 -6.25
CA PRO A 470 16.45 -19.42 -5.82
C PRO A 470 16.16 -20.24 -4.56
N MET A 471 15.37 -19.76 -3.60
CA MET A 471 15.00 -20.54 -2.41
C MET A 471 14.09 -21.73 -2.76
N ILE A 472 13.12 -21.53 -3.64
CA ILE A 472 12.24 -22.61 -4.09
C ILE A 472 13.07 -23.67 -4.84
N VAL A 473 14.01 -23.24 -5.68
CA VAL A 473 14.98 -24.13 -6.33
C VAL A 473 15.88 -24.84 -5.31
N ASP A 474 16.46 -24.13 -4.34
CA ASP A 474 17.32 -24.71 -3.30
C ASP A 474 16.59 -25.79 -2.49
N LEU A 475 15.30 -25.63 -2.22
CA LEU A 475 14.47 -26.65 -1.58
C LEU A 475 14.33 -27.92 -2.43
N PHE A 476 13.90 -27.78 -3.70
CA PHE A 476 13.78 -28.93 -4.60
C PHE A 476 15.12 -29.64 -4.80
N VAL A 477 16.21 -28.89 -4.90
CA VAL A 477 17.56 -29.43 -5.03
C VAL A 477 18.04 -30.10 -3.74
N ALA A 478 17.70 -29.56 -2.56
CA ALA A 478 18.01 -30.21 -1.28
C ALA A 478 17.30 -31.56 -1.13
N ILE A 479 15.98 -31.62 -1.36
CA ILE A 479 15.22 -32.88 -1.32
C ILE A 479 15.80 -33.90 -2.31
N SER A 480 16.14 -33.44 -3.53
CA SER A 480 16.80 -34.28 -4.55
C SER A 480 18.18 -34.79 -4.10
N TYR A 481 19.00 -33.93 -3.49
CA TYR A 481 20.33 -34.30 -2.99
C TYR A 481 20.24 -35.33 -1.86
N PHE A 482 19.36 -35.13 -0.88
CA PHE A 482 19.16 -36.11 0.19
C PHE A 482 18.65 -37.44 -0.37
N TYR A 483 17.74 -37.43 -1.35
CA TYR A 483 17.28 -38.66 -2.02
C TYR A 483 18.42 -39.41 -2.71
N PHE A 484 19.25 -38.72 -3.52
CA PHE A 484 20.32 -39.37 -4.30
C PHE A 484 21.60 -39.69 -3.51
N ARG A 485 21.83 -39.06 -2.35
CA ARG A 485 23.08 -39.24 -1.56
C ARG A 485 22.88 -39.83 -0.16
N PHE A 486 21.67 -39.77 0.39
CA PHE A 486 21.34 -40.22 1.74
C PHE A 486 20.12 -41.17 1.78
N ASP A 487 19.60 -41.62 0.63
CA ASP A 487 18.43 -42.50 0.49
C ASP A 487 17.08 -41.85 0.90
N ALA A 488 15.98 -42.56 0.63
CA ALA A 488 14.62 -42.01 0.68
C ALA A 488 14.21 -41.50 2.07
N VAL A 489 14.62 -42.15 3.16
CA VAL A 489 14.26 -41.78 4.54
C VAL A 489 14.64 -40.33 4.85
N TYR A 490 15.86 -39.91 4.49
CA TYR A 490 16.34 -38.56 4.76
C TYR A 490 15.64 -37.52 3.86
N ALA A 491 15.38 -37.87 2.61
CA ALA A 491 14.58 -37.03 1.71
C ALA A 491 13.17 -36.78 2.27
N VAL A 492 12.54 -37.83 2.81
CA VAL A 492 11.21 -37.76 3.45
C VAL A 492 11.26 -36.92 4.73
N ILE A 493 12.23 -37.12 5.63
CA ILE A 493 12.40 -36.28 6.84
C ILE A 493 12.58 -34.80 6.46
N VAL A 494 13.49 -34.48 5.54
CA VAL A 494 13.74 -33.10 5.10
C VAL A 494 12.52 -32.49 4.40
N CYS A 495 11.78 -33.29 3.64
CA CYS A 495 10.51 -32.92 3.03
C CYS A 495 9.47 -32.56 4.10
N ILE A 496 9.17 -33.46 5.05
CA ILE A 496 8.22 -33.25 6.15
C ILE A 496 8.56 -31.97 6.93
N VAL A 497 9.80 -31.87 7.41
CA VAL A 497 10.27 -30.74 8.23
C VAL A 497 10.15 -29.43 7.47
N THR A 498 10.49 -29.41 6.18
CA THR A 498 10.40 -28.19 5.36
C THR A 498 8.95 -27.81 5.06
N PHE A 499 8.11 -28.73 4.58
CA PHE A 499 6.72 -28.40 4.28
C PHE A 499 5.97 -27.97 5.54
N TYR A 500 6.19 -28.64 6.68
CA TYR A 500 5.63 -28.21 7.95
C TYR A 500 6.11 -26.80 8.35
N TYR A 501 7.43 -26.55 8.28
CA TYR A 501 8.00 -25.22 8.56
C TYR A 501 7.35 -24.13 7.69
N LEU A 502 7.26 -24.36 6.37
CA LEU A 502 6.69 -23.39 5.43
C LEU A 502 5.19 -23.15 5.70
N LEU A 503 4.42 -24.21 5.95
CA LEU A 503 3.00 -24.12 6.24
C LEU A 503 2.73 -23.35 7.56
N LEU A 504 3.46 -23.66 8.63
CA LEU A 504 3.42 -22.91 9.89
C LEU A 504 3.81 -21.43 9.69
N THR A 505 4.85 -21.19 8.91
CA THR A 505 5.35 -19.84 8.59
C THR A 505 4.31 -18.99 7.88
N ILE A 506 3.62 -19.53 6.86
CA ILE A 506 2.58 -18.80 6.11
C ILE A 506 1.42 -18.40 7.03
N ARG A 507 1.01 -19.30 7.94
CA ARG A 507 -0.07 -19.05 8.91
C ARG A 507 0.26 -17.87 9.80
N LEU A 508 1.34 -17.97 10.57
CA LEU A 508 1.76 -16.96 11.54
C LEU A 508 2.10 -15.62 10.86
N ALA A 509 2.69 -15.66 9.66
CA ALA A 509 2.93 -14.44 8.88
C ALA A 509 1.63 -13.79 8.37
N SER A 510 0.58 -14.57 8.04
CA SER A 510 -0.74 -14.04 7.67
C SER A 510 -1.48 -13.38 8.84
N GLN A 511 -1.37 -13.93 10.05
CA GLN A 511 -1.87 -13.32 11.29
C GLN A 511 -1.13 -12.01 11.58
N THR A 512 0.21 -12.05 11.55
CA THR A 512 1.10 -10.88 11.72
C THR A 512 0.80 -9.78 10.70
N ALA A 513 0.40 -10.13 9.47
CA ALA A 513 0.05 -9.16 8.43
C ALA A 513 -1.18 -8.32 8.79
N ASN A 514 -2.16 -8.88 9.51
CA ASN A 514 -3.33 -8.11 9.99
C ASN A 514 -2.94 -7.13 11.11
N GLN A 515 -2.11 -7.56 12.06
CA GLN A 515 -1.57 -6.70 13.11
C GLN A 515 -0.74 -5.54 12.52
N ARG A 516 0.07 -5.82 11.49
CA ARG A 516 0.83 -4.79 10.74
C ARG A 516 -0.05 -3.77 10.02
N ARG A 517 -1.29 -4.10 9.65
CA ARG A 517 -2.26 -3.11 9.13
C ARG A 517 -2.74 -2.18 10.24
N ALA A 518 -3.03 -2.71 11.43
CA ALA A 518 -3.38 -1.88 12.58
C ALA A 518 -2.24 -0.93 12.96
N MET A 519 -1.00 -1.45 13.04
CA MET A 519 0.21 -0.65 13.24
C MET A 519 0.35 0.44 12.17
N SER A 520 0.28 0.10 10.88
CA SER A 520 0.41 1.09 9.79
C SER A 520 -0.81 2.03 9.65
N ASN A 521 -1.92 1.79 10.34
CA ASN A 521 -3.00 2.76 10.44
C ASN A 521 -2.77 3.74 11.60
N ALA A 522 -2.34 3.26 12.76
CA ALA A 522 -1.94 4.11 13.90
C ALA A 522 -0.72 5.00 13.58
N ASP A 523 0.25 4.46 12.84
CA ASP A 523 1.39 5.16 12.21
C ASP A 523 0.95 6.39 11.40
N ARG A 524 -0.11 6.27 10.61
CA ARG A 524 -0.68 7.39 9.82
C ARG A 524 -1.50 8.36 10.66
N GLU A 525 -2.07 7.91 11.78
CA GLU A 525 -2.81 8.76 12.71
C GLU A 525 -1.83 9.62 13.54
N GLU A 526 -0.73 9.01 13.99
CA GLU A 526 0.43 9.69 14.59
C GLU A 526 1.05 10.68 13.60
N GLU A 527 1.29 10.28 12.34
CA GLU A 527 1.79 11.17 11.29
C GLU A 527 0.82 12.33 10.99
N ALA A 528 -0.50 12.07 10.95
CA ALA A 528 -1.51 13.08 10.70
C ALA A 528 -1.61 14.11 11.84
N VAL A 529 -1.73 13.66 13.10
CA VAL A 529 -1.77 14.56 14.27
C VAL A 529 -0.52 15.44 14.31
N LYS A 530 0.67 14.84 14.16
CA LYS A 530 1.97 15.53 14.10
C LYS A 530 2.01 16.59 12.99
N ASN A 531 1.54 16.25 11.79
CA ASN A 531 1.58 17.15 10.63
C ASN A 531 0.56 18.30 10.75
N ASP A 532 -0.69 17.99 11.13
CA ASP A 532 -1.76 18.98 11.33
C ASP A 532 -1.34 20.02 12.40
N SER A 533 -0.72 19.56 13.49
CA SER A 533 -0.22 20.41 14.58
C SER A 533 0.93 21.33 14.15
N ILE A 534 1.89 20.80 13.36
CA ILE A 534 3.03 21.57 12.84
C ILE A 534 2.61 22.56 11.75
N ILE A 535 1.69 22.19 10.86
CA ILE A 535 1.13 23.11 9.85
C ILE A 535 0.34 24.23 10.55
N SER A 536 -0.39 23.89 11.62
CA SER A 536 -1.22 24.83 12.40
C SER A 536 -0.45 25.50 13.55
N TYR A 537 0.89 25.55 13.51
CA TYR A 537 1.73 26.02 14.61
C TYR A 537 1.31 27.41 15.14
N GLU A 538 1.02 28.36 14.24
CA GLU A 538 0.54 29.69 14.61
C GLU A 538 -0.80 29.61 15.37
N THR A 539 -1.74 28.79 14.90
CA THR A 539 -3.04 28.54 15.56
C THR A 539 -2.87 27.94 16.95
N VAL A 540 -2.03 26.92 17.12
CA VAL A 540 -1.77 26.29 18.43
C VAL A 540 -1.20 27.33 19.41
N LYS A 541 -0.34 28.24 18.93
CA LYS A 541 0.24 29.34 19.71
C LYS A 541 -0.72 30.50 19.98
N TYR A 542 -1.68 30.79 19.10
CA TYR A 542 -2.69 31.82 19.36
C TYR A 542 -3.70 31.42 20.44
N PHE A 543 -3.91 30.12 20.65
CA PHE A 543 -4.84 29.60 21.66
C PHE A 543 -4.15 29.00 22.90
N ASN A 544 -2.82 29.09 23.02
CA ASN A 544 -2.00 28.44 24.07
C ASN A 544 -2.35 26.95 24.26
N ALA A 545 -2.58 26.24 23.14
CA ALA A 545 -3.14 24.89 23.10
C ALA A 545 -2.06 23.78 23.12
N GLU A 546 -0.81 24.11 23.45
CA GLU A 546 0.31 23.16 23.34
C GLU A 546 0.12 21.90 24.17
N GLU A 547 -0.34 22.01 25.42
CA GLU A 547 -0.52 20.83 26.28
C GLU A 547 -1.65 19.91 25.78
N PHE A 548 -2.69 20.46 25.16
CA PHE A 548 -3.75 19.68 24.53
C PHE A 548 -3.20 18.88 23.34
N GLU A 549 -2.46 19.53 22.44
CA GLU A 549 -1.84 18.87 21.29
C GLU A 549 -0.73 17.88 21.70
N PHE A 550 0.06 18.18 22.75
CA PHE A 550 1.02 17.24 23.32
C PHE A 550 0.34 15.98 23.86
N ASN A 551 -0.81 16.10 24.53
CA ASN A 551 -1.56 14.95 25.03
C ASN A 551 -2.22 14.15 23.89
N ARG A 552 -2.85 14.82 22.92
CA ARG A 552 -3.36 14.23 21.67
C ARG A 552 -2.28 13.42 20.94
N TYR A 553 -1.06 13.95 20.86
CA TYR A 553 0.08 13.28 20.24
C TYR A 553 0.62 12.10 21.08
N ARG A 554 0.68 12.23 22.41
CA ARG A 554 1.04 11.13 23.34
C ARG A 554 0.11 9.93 23.19
N ASP A 555 -1.20 10.15 23.07
CA ASP A 555 -2.18 9.07 22.91
C ASP A 555 -2.09 8.40 21.52
N ALA A 556 -1.83 9.17 20.45
CA ALA A 556 -1.54 8.61 19.13
C ALA A 556 -0.28 7.70 19.15
N ILE A 557 0.81 8.16 19.76
CA ILE A 557 2.03 7.35 19.98
C ILE A 557 1.71 6.09 20.79
N LYS A 558 0.93 6.20 21.87
CA LYS A 558 0.57 5.06 22.74
C LYS A 558 -0.24 3.99 22.00
N ASN A 559 -1.14 4.41 21.09
CA ASN A 559 -1.87 3.50 20.20
C ASN A 559 -0.94 2.82 19.18
N PHE A 560 -0.02 3.57 18.57
CA PHE A 560 1.02 3.02 17.70
C PHE A 560 1.92 2.00 18.42
N GLN A 561 2.48 2.37 19.58
CA GLN A 561 3.34 1.51 20.40
C GLN A 561 2.64 0.21 20.81
N LYS A 562 1.34 0.26 21.15
CA LYS A 562 0.55 -0.93 21.48
C LYS A 562 0.41 -1.88 20.29
N ALA A 563 0.23 -1.35 19.08
CA ALA A 563 0.17 -2.15 17.85
C ALA A 563 1.56 -2.68 17.44
N GLU A 564 2.61 -1.87 17.56
CA GLU A 564 4.01 -2.27 17.32
C GLU A 564 4.46 -3.39 18.27
N ALA A 565 4.11 -3.31 19.55
CA ALA A 565 4.40 -4.35 20.54
C ALA A 565 3.72 -5.68 20.19
N GLN A 566 2.46 -5.65 19.72
CA GLN A 566 1.75 -6.86 19.27
C GLN A 566 2.38 -7.48 18.02
N VAL A 567 2.80 -6.67 17.05
CA VAL A 567 3.54 -7.12 15.86
C VAL A 567 4.88 -7.73 16.27
N THR A 568 5.62 -7.07 17.15
CA THR A 568 6.96 -7.51 17.60
C THR A 568 6.88 -8.82 18.40
N TRP A 569 5.92 -8.92 19.32
CA TRP A 569 5.64 -10.16 20.06
C TRP A 569 5.35 -11.33 19.11
N SER A 570 4.44 -11.13 18.15
CA SER A 570 4.04 -12.19 17.22
C SER A 570 5.16 -12.62 16.27
N ILE A 571 6.06 -11.69 15.90
CA ILE A 571 7.29 -12.02 15.14
C ILE A 571 8.24 -12.87 16.00
N SER A 572 8.46 -12.50 17.26
CA SER A 572 9.30 -13.29 18.18
C SER A 572 8.72 -14.68 18.46
N SER A 573 7.41 -14.79 18.68
CA SER A 573 6.73 -16.09 18.82
C SER A 573 6.84 -16.93 17.54
N MET A 574 6.69 -16.32 16.35
CA MET A 574 6.89 -17.02 15.07
C MET A 574 8.30 -17.60 14.96
N ASN A 575 9.33 -16.80 15.24
CA ASN A 575 10.73 -17.24 15.20
C ASN A 575 11.00 -18.38 16.20
N MET A 576 10.37 -18.34 17.38
CA MET A 576 10.47 -19.40 18.40
C MET A 576 9.88 -20.72 17.90
N TYR A 577 8.63 -20.72 17.40
CA TYR A 577 8.00 -21.93 16.88
C TYR A 577 8.73 -22.50 15.66
N GLN A 578 9.17 -21.64 14.73
CA GLN A 578 10.00 -22.02 13.59
C GLN A 578 11.31 -22.70 14.02
N SER A 579 11.97 -22.17 15.05
CA SER A 579 13.24 -22.73 15.57
C SER A 579 13.02 -24.08 16.24
N LEU A 580 11.96 -24.23 17.04
CA LEU A 580 11.59 -25.49 17.69
C LEU A 580 11.35 -26.61 16.66
N VAL A 581 10.58 -26.32 15.61
CA VAL A 581 10.30 -27.23 14.48
C VAL A 581 11.59 -27.66 13.79
N PHE A 582 12.44 -26.68 13.44
CA PHE A 582 13.68 -26.96 12.74
C PHE A 582 14.65 -27.79 13.60
N MET A 583 14.77 -27.48 14.89
CA MET A 583 15.60 -28.25 15.82
C MET A 583 15.07 -29.67 16.04
N ALA A 584 13.75 -29.88 16.15
CA ALA A 584 13.16 -31.21 16.27
C ALA A 584 13.41 -32.06 14.99
N GLY A 585 13.24 -31.45 13.81
CA GLY A 585 13.54 -32.10 12.54
C GLY A 585 15.02 -32.42 12.34
N MET A 586 15.90 -31.50 12.73
CA MET A 586 17.35 -31.70 12.70
C MET A 586 17.78 -32.80 13.69
N LEU A 587 17.22 -32.83 14.90
CA LEU A 587 17.48 -33.87 15.89
C LEU A 587 17.08 -35.25 15.36
N ALA A 588 15.89 -35.39 14.75
CA ALA A 588 15.46 -36.66 14.15
C ALA A 588 16.41 -37.14 13.06
N ALA A 589 16.80 -36.27 12.12
CA ALA A 589 17.75 -36.61 11.06
C ALA A 589 19.15 -36.96 11.61
N VAL A 590 19.62 -36.25 12.63
CA VAL A 590 20.93 -36.49 13.29
C VAL A 590 20.92 -37.79 14.09
N MET A 591 19.82 -38.16 14.75
CA MET A 591 19.69 -39.45 15.44
C MET A 591 19.78 -40.63 14.46
N VAL A 592 19.05 -40.57 13.34
CA VAL A 592 19.15 -41.60 12.27
C VAL A 592 20.57 -41.64 11.67
N GLY A 593 21.17 -40.47 11.42
CA GLY A 593 22.55 -40.37 10.93
C GLY A 593 23.59 -40.96 11.90
N ALA A 594 23.46 -40.70 13.20
CA ALA A 594 24.34 -41.25 14.22
C ALA A 594 24.23 -42.78 14.28
N TYR A 595 23.00 -43.32 14.29
CA TYR A 595 22.75 -44.77 14.32
C TYR A 595 23.33 -45.49 13.09
N GLN A 596 23.17 -44.93 11.90
CA GLN A 596 23.75 -45.54 10.68
C GLN A 596 25.29 -45.48 10.66
N VAL A 597 25.92 -44.50 11.31
CA VAL A 597 27.39 -44.45 11.46
C VAL A 597 27.89 -45.40 12.55
N THR A 598 27.21 -45.55 13.69
CA THR A 598 27.60 -46.54 14.72
C THR A 598 27.47 -47.97 14.19
N GLN A 599 26.43 -48.26 13.40
CA GLN A 599 26.27 -49.53 12.67
C GLN A 599 27.21 -49.68 11.45
N LYS A 600 28.16 -48.77 11.23
CA LYS A 600 29.15 -48.76 10.13
C LYS A 600 28.54 -48.82 8.72
N GLN A 601 27.26 -48.46 8.56
CA GLN A 601 26.61 -48.39 7.25
C GLN A 601 27.07 -47.16 6.45
N ARG A 602 27.60 -46.13 7.13
CA ARG A 602 28.04 -44.86 6.54
C ARG A 602 29.31 -44.32 7.18
N GLU A 603 30.04 -43.50 6.42
CA GLU A 603 31.30 -42.87 6.83
C GLU A 603 31.05 -41.62 7.70
N VAL A 604 32.00 -41.29 8.60
CA VAL A 604 31.87 -40.18 9.57
C VAL A 604 31.64 -38.82 8.88
N GLY A 605 32.23 -38.60 7.72
CA GLY A 605 32.04 -37.40 6.91
C GLY A 605 30.64 -37.26 6.31
N ASP A 606 29.89 -38.35 6.12
CA ASP A 606 28.49 -38.24 5.70
C ASP A 606 27.62 -37.64 6.81
N PHE A 607 27.92 -37.94 8.08
CA PHE A 607 27.28 -37.31 9.24
C PHE A 607 27.66 -35.82 9.36
N VAL A 608 28.92 -35.45 9.10
CA VAL A 608 29.34 -34.04 9.05
C VAL A 608 28.69 -33.29 7.88
N ALA A 609 28.58 -33.92 6.71
CA ALA A 609 27.88 -33.37 5.54
C ALA A 609 26.37 -33.21 5.81
N LEU A 610 25.74 -34.18 6.48
CA LEU A 610 24.34 -34.14 6.91
C LEU A 610 24.07 -32.91 7.78
N ILE A 611 24.79 -32.78 8.90
CA ILE A 611 24.67 -31.64 9.83
C ILE A 611 24.93 -30.32 9.11
N THR A 612 25.98 -30.27 8.29
CA THR A 612 26.37 -29.06 7.56
C THR A 612 25.32 -28.63 6.54
N TYR A 613 24.67 -29.55 5.84
CA TYR A 613 23.65 -29.18 4.85
C TYR A 613 22.31 -28.86 5.50
N LEU A 614 21.88 -29.63 6.51
CA LEU A 614 20.68 -29.33 7.30
C LEU A 614 20.76 -27.89 7.86
N GLY A 615 21.86 -27.52 8.51
CA GLY A 615 22.08 -26.17 9.03
C GLY A 615 22.02 -25.08 7.95
N GLN A 616 22.41 -25.37 6.70
CA GLN A 616 22.29 -24.42 5.59
C GLN A 616 20.83 -24.21 5.12
N LEU A 617 19.95 -25.21 5.27
CA LEU A 617 18.52 -25.06 4.95
C LEU A 617 17.81 -24.07 5.87
N GLN A 618 18.29 -23.89 7.11
CA GLN A 618 17.72 -22.93 8.06
C GLN A 618 17.74 -21.48 7.51
N GLY A 619 18.77 -21.11 6.74
CA GLY A 619 18.93 -19.77 6.19
C GLY A 619 17.81 -19.36 5.22
N PRO A 620 17.59 -20.12 4.12
CA PRO A 620 16.47 -19.89 3.22
C PRO A 620 15.10 -19.99 3.91
N LEU A 621 14.91 -20.98 4.80
CA LEU A 621 13.64 -21.15 5.54
C LEU A 621 13.30 -19.92 6.41
N ASN A 622 14.26 -19.45 7.23
CA ASN A 622 14.11 -18.23 8.02
C ASN A 622 13.83 -17.00 7.14
N PHE A 623 14.40 -16.95 5.92
CA PHE A 623 14.11 -15.86 4.99
C PHE A 623 12.66 -15.92 4.46
N PHE A 624 12.06 -17.10 4.25
CA PHE A 624 10.70 -17.22 3.70
C PHE A 624 9.63 -16.49 4.53
N GLY A 625 9.71 -16.59 5.86
CA GLY A 625 8.79 -15.90 6.78
C GLY A 625 8.95 -14.38 6.79
N THR A 626 10.14 -13.88 6.51
CA THR A 626 10.37 -12.44 6.31
C THR A 626 9.93 -12.00 4.92
N PHE A 627 10.29 -12.76 3.89
CA PHE A 627 9.91 -12.54 2.49
C PHE A 627 8.40 -12.32 2.32
N TYR A 628 7.55 -13.20 2.86
CA TYR A 628 6.09 -13.06 2.74
C TYR A 628 5.60 -11.70 3.26
N ARG A 629 6.15 -11.23 4.39
CA ARG A 629 5.84 -9.92 4.98
C ARG A 629 6.39 -8.77 4.14
N THR A 630 7.66 -8.84 3.73
CA THR A 630 8.31 -7.76 2.98
C THR A 630 7.70 -7.57 1.60
N VAL A 631 7.29 -8.66 0.93
CA VAL A 631 6.53 -8.56 -0.31
C VAL A 631 5.14 -8.01 -0.10
N GLN A 632 4.37 -8.47 0.90
CA GLN A 632 3.06 -7.86 1.15
C GLN A 632 3.19 -6.35 1.44
N GLN A 633 4.19 -5.94 2.22
CA GLN A 633 4.46 -4.52 2.49
C GLN A 633 4.88 -3.75 1.23
N ALA A 634 5.72 -4.33 0.37
CA ALA A 634 6.15 -3.72 -0.88
C ALA A 634 5.04 -3.68 -1.95
N MET A 635 4.13 -4.66 -1.96
CA MET A 635 2.96 -4.68 -2.84
C MET A 635 1.86 -3.72 -2.36
N ILE A 636 1.60 -3.61 -1.05
CA ILE A 636 0.72 -2.56 -0.49
C ILE A 636 1.30 -1.15 -0.76
N SER A 637 2.63 -1.03 -0.77
CA SER A 637 3.29 0.24 -1.08
C SER A 637 3.19 0.57 -2.58
N GLY A 638 3.49 -0.39 -3.45
CA GLY A 638 3.35 -0.24 -4.90
C GLY A 638 1.90 -0.16 -5.39
N GLU A 639 0.91 -0.59 -4.60
CA GLU A 639 -0.51 -0.59 -4.97
C GLU A 639 -1.00 0.83 -5.26
N ARG A 640 -0.71 1.82 -4.39
CA ARG A 640 -1.02 3.23 -4.66
C ARG A 640 -0.37 3.78 -5.92
N LEU A 641 0.83 3.30 -6.28
CA LEU A 641 1.49 3.69 -7.51
C LEU A 641 0.87 3.01 -8.73
N LEU A 642 0.43 1.76 -8.60
CA LEU A 642 -0.32 1.04 -9.63
C LEU A 642 -1.73 1.64 -9.83
N GLU A 643 -2.38 2.12 -8.77
CA GLU A 643 -3.60 2.93 -8.84
C GLU A 643 -3.36 4.25 -9.55
N LEU A 644 -2.26 4.94 -9.24
CA LEU A 644 -1.87 6.16 -9.93
C LEU A 644 -1.69 5.91 -11.44
N PHE A 645 -1.02 4.82 -11.83
CA PHE A 645 -0.91 4.34 -13.22
C PHE A 645 -2.20 3.75 -13.84
N LYS A 646 -3.26 3.52 -13.05
CA LYS A 646 -4.61 3.16 -13.55
C LYS A 646 -5.45 4.40 -13.87
N GLN A 647 -5.15 5.56 -13.27
CA GLN A 647 -5.87 6.80 -13.53
C GLN A 647 -5.74 7.21 -14.99
N ARG A 648 -6.82 7.77 -15.55
CA ARG A 648 -6.85 8.25 -16.94
C ARG A 648 -7.22 9.73 -16.94
N PRO A 649 -6.49 10.59 -17.67
CA PRO A 649 -6.91 11.97 -17.85
C PRO A 649 -8.29 12.04 -18.52
N THR A 650 -9.19 12.83 -17.94
CA THR A 650 -10.55 13.09 -18.48
C THR A 650 -10.50 13.95 -19.75
N VAL A 651 -9.39 14.65 -19.97
CA VAL A 651 -9.13 15.50 -21.15
C VAL A 651 -7.88 15.00 -21.87
N ILE A 652 -8.09 14.27 -22.96
CA ILE A 652 -7.05 13.85 -23.91
C ILE A 652 -7.25 14.52 -25.28
N ASP A 653 -6.19 14.54 -26.09
CA ASP A 653 -6.31 14.71 -27.53
C ASP A 653 -6.73 13.39 -28.19
N ARG A 654 -7.57 13.47 -29.24
CA ARG A 654 -7.89 12.29 -30.06
C ARG A 654 -6.68 11.90 -30.92
N PRO A 655 -6.49 10.62 -31.27
CA PRO A 655 -5.41 10.20 -32.16
C PRO A 655 -5.52 10.93 -33.52
N GLY A 656 -4.38 11.39 -34.05
CA GLY A 656 -4.30 12.07 -35.35
C GLY A 656 -4.70 13.55 -35.38
N VAL A 657 -5.03 14.16 -34.23
CA VAL A 657 -5.45 15.57 -34.14
C VAL A 657 -4.35 16.56 -34.58
N PRO A 658 -4.67 17.56 -35.44
CA PRO A 658 -3.69 18.54 -35.92
C PRO A 658 -3.26 19.55 -34.85
N LYS A 659 -2.10 20.17 -35.07
CA LYS A 659 -1.61 21.30 -34.28
C LYS A 659 -2.10 22.61 -34.88
N MET A 660 -2.61 23.52 -34.04
CA MET A 660 -2.88 24.90 -34.44
C MET A 660 -1.55 25.61 -34.76
N THR A 661 -1.39 26.09 -36.00
CA THR A 661 -0.15 26.71 -36.51
C THR A 661 -0.11 28.22 -36.35
N SER A 662 -1.27 28.87 -36.38
CA SER A 662 -1.44 30.32 -36.38
C SER A 662 -2.69 30.70 -35.60
N CYS A 663 -2.64 31.82 -34.89
CA CYS A 663 -3.77 32.35 -34.11
C CYS A 663 -3.89 33.87 -34.34
N SER A 664 -5.08 34.32 -34.75
CA SER A 664 -5.49 35.73 -34.77
C SER A 664 -6.16 36.14 -33.46
N GLY A 665 -6.67 35.19 -32.68
CA GLY A 665 -7.23 35.43 -31.35
C GLY A 665 -8.74 35.66 -31.34
N HIS A 666 -9.48 35.30 -32.38
CA HIS A 666 -10.93 35.22 -32.33
C HIS A 666 -11.35 34.06 -31.42
N VAL A 667 -12.28 34.28 -30.50
CA VAL A 667 -12.78 33.24 -29.59
C VAL A 667 -14.31 33.19 -29.65
N GLU A 668 -14.89 32.03 -29.95
CA GLU A 668 -16.34 31.81 -30.06
C GLU A 668 -16.78 30.74 -29.04
N PHE A 669 -17.73 31.08 -28.18
CA PHE A 669 -18.46 30.13 -27.35
C PHE A 669 -19.87 29.97 -27.94
N SER A 670 -20.28 28.73 -28.22
CA SER A 670 -21.58 28.43 -28.83
C SER A 670 -22.35 27.38 -28.02
N LYS A 671 -23.45 27.81 -27.39
CA LYS A 671 -24.40 27.00 -26.59
C LYS A 671 -23.72 26.12 -25.52
N VAL A 672 -22.68 26.65 -24.88
CA VAL A 672 -21.81 25.89 -23.98
C VAL A 672 -22.51 25.54 -22.67
N LYS A 673 -22.48 24.25 -22.32
CA LYS A 673 -22.95 23.71 -21.04
C LYS A 673 -21.83 22.96 -20.32
N PHE A 674 -21.74 23.15 -19.01
CA PHE A 674 -20.74 22.48 -18.17
C PHE A 674 -21.14 22.44 -16.69
N ALA A 675 -20.78 21.36 -16.01
CA ALA A 675 -20.96 21.15 -14.58
C ALA A 675 -19.74 20.39 -14.02
N TYR A 676 -19.27 20.74 -12.82
CA TYR A 676 -18.24 19.97 -12.12
C TYR A 676 -18.84 18.71 -11.49
N ASP A 677 -19.98 18.89 -10.81
CA ASP A 677 -20.88 17.85 -10.34
C ASP A 677 -22.19 17.99 -11.13
N GLN A 678 -22.77 16.88 -11.60
CA GLN A 678 -24.05 16.86 -12.32
C GLN A 678 -25.20 17.47 -11.50
N ARG A 679 -25.14 17.38 -10.16
CA ARG A 679 -26.12 17.99 -9.24
C ARG A 679 -26.13 19.53 -9.31
N LYS A 680 -25.05 20.19 -9.77
CA LYS A 680 -24.92 21.66 -9.78
C LYS A 680 -24.28 22.20 -11.07
N PRO A 681 -25.07 22.52 -12.12
CA PRO A 681 -24.55 23.07 -13.37
C PRO A 681 -23.90 24.45 -13.17
N ALA A 682 -22.65 24.58 -13.65
CA ALA A 682 -21.86 25.80 -13.52
C ALA A 682 -22.05 26.77 -14.71
N LEU A 683 -22.34 26.24 -15.90
CA LEU A 683 -22.70 26.98 -17.11
C LEU A 683 -23.87 26.27 -17.82
N ARG A 684 -24.94 27.02 -18.16
CA ARG A 684 -26.23 26.43 -18.59
C ARG A 684 -26.55 26.53 -20.08
N ASN A 685 -26.16 27.62 -20.75
CA ASN A 685 -26.33 27.83 -22.20
C ASN A 685 -25.50 29.03 -22.71
N LEU A 686 -24.20 29.07 -22.41
CA LEU A 686 -23.38 30.26 -22.61
C LEU A 686 -22.97 30.43 -24.09
N THR A 687 -23.26 31.59 -24.69
CA THR A 687 -22.98 31.89 -26.10
C THR A 687 -22.48 33.33 -26.26
N PHE A 688 -21.28 33.54 -26.82
CA PHE A 688 -20.71 34.87 -27.10
C PHE A 688 -19.46 34.76 -28.01
N GLU A 689 -19.02 35.90 -28.56
CA GLU A 689 -17.76 36.05 -29.29
C GLU A 689 -16.81 37.07 -28.62
N CYS A 690 -15.50 36.88 -28.77
CA CYS A 690 -14.46 37.89 -28.55
C CYS A 690 -13.72 38.12 -29.87
N ARG A 691 -13.67 39.37 -30.34
CA ARG A 691 -13.05 39.71 -31.64
C ARG A 691 -11.53 39.85 -31.50
N PRO A 692 -10.74 39.55 -32.56
CA PRO A 692 -9.29 39.73 -32.56
C PRO A 692 -8.89 41.13 -32.09
N GLY A 693 -8.05 41.20 -31.06
CA GLY A 693 -7.50 42.47 -30.55
C GLY A 693 -8.45 43.30 -29.67
N THR A 694 -9.66 42.82 -29.35
CA THR A 694 -10.57 43.50 -28.42
C THR A 694 -10.43 43.00 -26.98
N THR A 695 -10.87 43.82 -26.03
CA THR A 695 -10.92 43.55 -24.60
C THR A 695 -12.34 43.17 -24.19
N THR A 696 -12.54 41.93 -23.76
CA THR A 696 -13.82 41.45 -23.21
C THR A 696 -13.74 41.27 -21.70
N ALA A 697 -14.58 41.99 -20.97
CA ALA A 697 -14.71 41.87 -19.52
C ALA A 697 -15.83 40.90 -19.12
N LEU A 698 -15.61 40.18 -18.01
CA LEU A 698 -16.49 39.20 -17.42
C LEU A 698 -16.78 39.58 -15.97
N VAL A 699 -18.03 39.94 -15.68
CA VAL A 699 -18.47 40.41 -14.35
C VAL A 699 -19.69 39.64 -13.87
N GLY A 700 -20.05 39.84 -12.60
CA GLY A 700 -21.15 39.14 -11.94
C GLY A 700 -20.76 38.62 -10.56
N GLU A 701 -21.73 38.08 -9.86
CA GLU A 701 -21.60 37.60 -8.48
C GLU A 701 -20.58 36.45 -8.33
N SER A 702 -20.19 36.20 -7.07
CA SER A 702 -19.40 35.01 -6.74
C SER A 702 -20.19 33.74 -7.10
N GLY A 703 -19.49 32.70 -7.56
CA GLY A 703 -20.12 31.48 -8.08
C GLY A 703 -20.82 31.61 -9.45
N GLY A 704 -20.91 32.81 -10.06
CA GLY A 704 -21.62 33.06 -11.33
C GLY A 704 -21.06 32.36 -12.59
N GLY A 705 -19.96 31.61 -12.46
CA GLY A 705 -19.35 30.82 -13.55
C GLY A 705 -18.08 31.41 -14.17
N LYS A 706 -17.63 32.60 -13.72
CA LYS A 706 -16.53 33.40 -14.32
C LYS A 706 -15.25 32.57 -14.57
N SER A 707 -14.54 32.12 -13.54
CA SER A 707 -13.27 31.39 -13.70
C SER A 707 -13.45 29.98 -14.29
N THR A 708 -14.67 29.42 -14.30
CA THR A 708 -15.00 28.19 -15.03
C THR A 708 -14.90 28.38 -16.55
N LEU A 709 -15.24 29.57 -17.06
CA LEU A 709 -15.08 29.93 -18.46
C LEU A 709 -13.60 29.91 -18.87
N PHE A 710 -12.71 30.50 -18.07
CA PHE A 710 -11.25 30.44 -18.29
C PHE A 710 -10.71 29.01 -18.24
N ARG A 711 -11.17 28.20 -17.27
CA ARG A 711 -10.80 26.77 -17.17
C ARG A 711 -11.22 25.96 -18.40
N LEU A 712 -12.34 26.29 -19.02
CA LEU A 712 -12.79 25.69 -20.28
C LEU A 712 -12.02 26.21 -21.50
N LEU A 713 -11.73 27.52 -21.59
CA LEU A 713 -10.96 28.10 -22.69
C LEU A 713 -9.51 27.59 -22.73
N TYR A 714 -8.89 27.37 -21.57
CA TYR A 714 -7.57 26.74 -21.44
C TYR A 714 -7.63 25.20 -21.60
N ARG A 715 -8.81 24.63 -21.85
CA ARG A 715 -9.10 23.18 -21.93
C ARG A 715 -8.50 22.41 -20.74
N TYR A 716 -8.73 22.89 -19.51
CA TYR A 716 -8.58 22.04 -18.32
C TYR A 716 -9.72 21.03 -18.21
N PHE A 717 -10.91 21.44 -18.66
CA PHE A 717 -12.11 20.60 -18.79
C PHE A 717 -12.59 20.62 -20.25
N ASN A 718 -13.36 19.61 -20.64
CA ASN A 718 -14.15 19.62 -21.89
C ASN A 718 -15.57 20.11 -21.59
N CYS A 719 -16.17 20.94 -22.46
CA CYS A 719 -17.60 21.26 -22.36
C CYS A 719 -18.45 20.00 -22.57
N GLN A 720 -19.55 19.87 -21.81
CA GLN A 720 -20.47 18.73 -21.88
C GLN A 720 -21.37 18.83 -23.12
N ALA A 721 -21.87 20.04 -23.42
CA ALA A 721 -22.56 20.37 -24.66
C ALA A 721 -22.11 21.74 -25.19
N GLY A 722 -22.42 22.00 -26.46
CA GLY A 722 -21.91 23.16 -27.20
C GLY A 722 -20.46 23.01 -27.65
N SER A 723 -19.90 24.06 -28.27
CA SER A 723 -18.52 24.11 -28.72
C SER A 723 -17.82 25.41 -28.32
N ILE A 724 -16.52 25.34 -28.11
CA ILE A 724 -15.62 26.49 -27.93
C ILE A 724 -14.64 26.45 -29.09
N ARG A 725 -14.49 27.55 -29.82
CA ARG A 725 -13.61 27.66 -30.99
C ARG A 725 -12.63 28.80 -30.81
N VAL A 726 -11.42 28.60 -31.33
CA VAL A 726 -10.39 29.65 -31.47
C VAL A 726 -10.08 29.75 -32.95
N ASP A 727 -10.23 30.95 -33.52
CA ASP A 727 -10.08 31.23 -34.95
C ASP A 727 -10.87 30.24 -35.85
N GLY A 728 -12.11 29.94 -35.44
CA GLY A 728 -13.03 29.01 -36.11
C GLY A 728 -12.77 27.52 -35.81
N GLN A 729 -11.58 27.16 -35.35
CA GLN A 729 -11.21 25.77 -35.03
C GLN A 729 -11.71 25.39 -33.63
N ASN A 730 -12.46 24.29 -33.52
CA ASN A 730 -12.97 23.79 -32.23
C ASN A 730 -11.81 23.32 -31.35
N VAL A 731 -11.76 23.80 -30.10
CA VAL A 731 -10.67 23.55 -29.14
C VAL A 731 -10.54 22.07 -28.75
N LYS A 732 -11.56 21.24 -29.04
CA LYS A 732 -11.52 19.76 -28.91
C LYS A 732 -10.83 19.04 -30.08
N ASP A 733 -10.70 19.70 -31.24
CA ASP A 733 -10.28 19.10 -32.51
C ASP A 733 -8.88 19.57 -32.96
N VAL A 734 -8.13 20.21 -32.04
CA VAL A 734 -6.72 20.65 -32.16
C VAL A 734 -5.93 20.27 -30.90
N THR A 735 -4.62 20.09 -30.99
CA THR A 735 -3.82 19.61 -29.83
C THR A 735 -3.80 20.60 -28.67
N ILE A 736 -3.91 20.09 -27.43
CA ILE A 736 -3.95 20.89 -26.18
C ILE A 736 -2.75 21.82 -26.08
N ASP A 737 -1.54 21.31 -26.36
CA ASP A 737 -0.29 22.08 -26.37
C ASP A 737 -0.35 23.26 -27.33
N SER A 738 -0.82 23.04 -28.57
CA SER A 738 -0.91 24.12 -29.57
C SER A 738 -1.84 25.27 -29.16
N VAL A 739 -2.99 24.96 -28.56
CA VAL A 739 -3.92 25.99 -28.05
C VAL A 739 -3.32 26.72 -26.84
N ARG A 740 -2.78 25.96 -25.87
CA ARG A 740 -2.20 26.54 -24.64
C ARG A 740 -0.95 27.37 -24.90
N ARG A 741 -0.25 27.24 -26.03
CA ARG A 741 0.84 28.15 -26.42
C ARG A 741 0.33 29.56 -26.70
N PHE A 742 -0.78 29.71 -27.43
CA PHE A 742 -1.33 31.02 -27.81
C PHE A 742 -2.07 31.75 -26.68
N ILE A 743 -2.41 31.07 -25.58
CA ILE A 743 -3.13 31.63 -24.42
C ILE A 743 -2.18 31.88 -23.24
N GLY A 744 -2.06 33.13 -22.79
CA GLY A 744 -1.44 33.50 -21.53
C GLY A 744 -2.46 33.67 -20.41
N VAL A 745 -2.06 33.40 -19.17
CA VAL A 745 -2.95 33.46 -18.00
C VAL A 745 -2.21 34.14 -16.84
N VAL A 746 -2.76 35.24 -16.33
CA VAL A 746 -2.42 35.79 -15.02
C VAL A 746 -3.50 35.31 -14.04
N PRO A 747 -3.21 34.33 -13.17
CA PRO A 747 -4.17 33.85 -12.18
C PRO A 747 -4.28 34.83 -11.00
N GLN A 748 -5.36 34.70 -10.25
CA GLN A 748 -5.58 35.41 -8.98
C GLN A 748 -4.45 35.11 -7.98
N ASP A 749 -4.29 33.83 -7.64
CA ASP A 749 -3.23 33.32 -6.77
C ASP A 749 -1.97 32.98 -7.58
N THR A 750 -0.93 33.80 -7.38
CA THR A 750 0.31 33.73 -8.14
C THR A 750 1.40 32.98 -7.38
N ILE A 751 1.48 31.67 -7.62
CA ILE A 751 2.46 30.78 -6.99
C ILE A 751 3.88 31.06 -7.52
N MET A 752 4.86 30.99 -6.60
CA MET A 752 6.29 31.11 -6.88
C MET A 752 6.99 29.81 -6.52
N PHE A 753 7.84 29.30 -7.41
CA PHE A 753 8.71 28.17 -7.12
C PHE A 753 9.77 28.58 -6.10
N ASN A 754 10.16 27.64 -5.23
CA ASN A 754 11.20 27.78 -4.20
C ASN A 754 12.62 27.83 -4.85
N ASP A 755 12.85 28.83 -5.71
CA ASP A 755 14.03 29.04 -6.54
C ASP A 755 14.25 30.57 -6.74
N THR A 756 15.26 30.95 -7.52
CA THR A 756 15.57 32.33 -7.95
C THR A 756 14.40 33.02 -8.69
N LEU A 757 14.38 34.35 -8.65
CA LEU A 757 13.51 35.17 -9.50
C LEU A 757 13.74 34.90 -11.00
N MET A 758 15.00 34.75 -11.43
CA MET A 758 15.36 34.44 -12.82
C MET A 758 14.73 33.12 -13.30
N TYR A 759 14.86 32.04 -12.53
CA TYR A 759 14.17 30.77 -12.83
C TYR A 759 12.66 30.96 -12.88
N ASN A 760 12.09 31.65 -11.89
CA ASN A 760 10.66 31.91 -11.82
C ASN A 760 10.13 32.72 -13.03
N LEU A 761 10.94 33.58 -13.64
CA LEU A 761 10.60 34.36 -14.84
C LEU A 761 10.76 33.52 -16.13
N LYS A 762 11.92 32.89 -16.33
CA LYS A 762 12.20 32.01 -17.49
C LYS A 762 11.33 30.75 -17.53
N TYR A 763 10.65 30.40 -16.43
CA TYR A 763 9.62 29.37 -16.43
C TYR A 763 8.53 29.58 -17.51
N ALA A 764 8.23 30.83 -17.89
CA ALA A 764 7.23 31.14 -18.92
C ALA A 764 7.74 30.93 -20.36
N ASN A 765 9.04 31.10 -20.59
CA ASN A 765 9.73 30.83 -21.85
C ASN A 765 11.20 30.51 -21.53
N GLN A 766 11.54 29.22 -21.57
CA GLN A 766 12.86 28.71 -21.14
C GLN A 766 14.00 29.19 -22.06
N ASN A 767 13.68 29.58 -23.29
CA ASN A 767 14.64 30.07 -24.27
C ASN A 767 14.85 31.59 -24.20
N ALA A 768 14.16 32.30 -23.31
CA ALA A 768 14.27 33.76 -23.21
C ALA A 768 15.68 34.20 -22.77
N THR A 769 16.19 35.23 -23.44
CA THR A 769 17.41 35.94 -23.08
C THR A 769 17.22 36.75 -21.79
N ASP A 770 18.33 37.11 -21.13
CA ASP A 770 18.27 37.93 -19.92
C ASP A 770 17.76 39.36 -20.23
N GLU A 771 18.02 39.85 -21.44
CA GLU A 771 17.51 41.13 -21.97
C GLU A 771 15.98 41.12 -22.13
N GLU A 772 15.41 40.06 -22.71
CA GLU A 772 13.95 39.89 -22.78
C GLU A 772 13.31 39.80 -21.38
N VAL A 773 13.97 39.12 -20.44
CA VAL A 773 13.52 39.05 -19.03
C VAL A 773 13.55 40.43 -18.36
N ILE A 774 14.60 41.22 -18.59
CA ILE A 774 14.68 42.59 -18.09
C ILE A 774 13.58 43.46 -18.71
N ALA A 775 13.40 43.43 -20.03
CA ALA A 775 12.38 44.20 -20.74
C ALA A 775 10.95 43.84 -20.27
N ALA A 776 10.65 42.55 -20.07
CA ALA A 776 9.37 42.10 -19.52
C ALA A 776 9.14 42.56 -18.06
N CYS A 777 10.19 42.55 -17.23
CA CYS A 777 10.13 43.07 -15.86
C CYS A 777 10.01 44.59 -15.80
N GLN A 778 10.61 45.32 -16.75
CA GLN A 778 10.46 46.78 -16.87
C GLN A 778 9.04 47.12 -17.31
N ALA A 779 8.50 46.44 -18.31
CA ALA A 779 7.10 46.59 -18.76
C ALA A 779 6.12 46.30 -17.61
N ALA A 780 6.33 45.24 -16.83
CA ALA A 780 5.49 44.86 -15.69
C ALA A 780 5.73 45.65 -14.39
N SER A 781 6.51 46.75 -14.42
CA SER A 781 6.79 47.62 -13.26
C SER A 781 7.41 46.90 -12.04
N ILE A 782 8.23 45.86 -12.27
CA ILE A 782 8.84 45.06 -11.19
C ILE A 782 10.37 45.10 -11.20
N HIS A 783 11.00 45.52 -12.31
CA HIS A 783 12.46 45.59 -12.46
C HIS A 783 13.15 46.35 -11.32
N ASP A 784 12.72 47.58 -11.01
CA ASP A 784 13.38 48.43 -10.02
C ASP A 784 13.31 47.83 -8.61
N LYS A 785 12.18 47.16 -8.29
CA LYS A 785 12.03 46.43 -7.03
C LYS A 785 12.90 45.17 -6.99
N ILE A 786 13.04 44.44 -8.09
CA ILE A 786 14.01 43.33 -8.19
C ILE A 786 15.43 43.85 -7.97
N MET A 787 15.79 44.99 -8.58
CA MET A 787 17.11 45.61 -8.44
C MET A 787 17.40 46.15 -7.03
N SER A 788 16.36 46.33 -6.19
CA SER A 788 16.51 46.66 -4.76
C SER A 788 16.83 45.46 -3.86
N PHE A 789 16.68 44.23 -4.35
CA PHE A 789 17.04 43.02 -3.59
C PHE A 789 18.56 42.76 -3.65
N PRO A 790 19.20 42.22 -2.58
CA PRO A 790 20.65 42.01 -2.52
C PRO A 790 21.24 41.22 -3.71
N ASP A 791 20.63 40.08 -4.06
CA ASP A 791 21.07 39.23 -5.18
C ASP A 791 20.31 39.52 -6.48
N LYS A 792 19.47 40.56 -6.49
CA LYS A 792 18.69 41.04 -7.64
C LYS A 792 17.85 39.91 -8.26
N TYR A 793 18.08 39.59 -9.53
CA TYR A 793 17.40 38.50 -10.24
C TYR A 793 17.75 37.09 -9.71
N TYR A 794 18.83 36.94 -8.96
CA TYR A 794 19.23 35.67 -8.34
C TYR A 794 18.69 35.50 -6.91
N THR A 795 17.97 36.48 -6.37
CA THR A 795 17.34 36.36 -5.05
C THR A 795 16.32 35.23 -5.08
N LYS A 796 16.46 34.30 -4.12
CA LYS A 796 15.59 33.13 -3.95
C LYS A 796 14.27 33.55 -3.34
N VAL A 797 13.18 33.14 -3.96
CA VAL A 797 11.79 33.47 -3.60
C VAL A 797 10.99 32.18 -3.39
N GLY A 798 9.75 32.30 -2.91
CA GLY A 798 8.86 31.18 -2.61
C GLY A 798 8.39 31.19 -1.16
N GLU A 799 8.08 30.01 -0.63
CA GLU A 799 7.67 29.81 0.76
C GLU A 799 8.86 29.85 1.72
N ARG A 800 10.01 29.34 1.27
CA ARG A 800 11.26 29.20 2.05
C ARG A 800 12.34 30.22 1.64
N GLY A 801 11.99 31.20 0.82
CA GLY A 801 12.85 32.28 0.36
C GLY A 801 12.29 33.66 0.73
N LEU A 802 12.69 34.70 0.01
CA LEU A 802 12.10 36.04 0.14
C LEU A 802 10.61 36.00 -0.21
N ARG A 803 9.76 36.33 0.77
CA ARG A 803 8.32 36.50 0.57
C ARG A 803 8.02 37.84 -0.11
N LEU A 804 7.79 37.79 -1.42
CA LEU A 804 7.22 38.90 -2.20
C LEU A 804 5.80 39.25 -1.70
N SER A 805 5.40 40.52 -1.78
CA SER A 805 4.02 40.94 -1.52
C SER A 805 3.03 40.41 -2.57
N GLY A 806 1.73 40.44 -2.29
CA GLY A 806 0.69 39.98 -3.25
C GLY A 806 0.81 40.66 -4.61
N GLY A 807 0.87 42.00 -4.62
CA GLY A 807 1.07 42.78 -5.84
C GLY A 807 2.43 42.56 -6.53
N GLU A 808 3.49 42.24 -5.78
CA GLU A 808 4.79 41.87 -6.38
C GLU A 808 4.71 40.52 -7.10
N LYS A 809 4.06 39.51 -6.52
CA LYS A 809 3.82 38.23 -7.19
C LYS A 809 2.93 38.39 -8.43
N GLN A 810 1.89 39.23 -8.36
CA GLN A 810 1.04 39.56 -9.52
C GLN A 810 1.83 40.26 -10.64
N ARG A 811 2.71 41.22 -10.33
CA ARG A 811 3.62 41.80 -11.33
C ARG A 811 4.58 40.77 -11.96
N VAL A 812 5.09 39.81 -11.19
CA VAL A 812 5.90 38.71 -11.74
C VAL A 812 5.06 37.79 -12.66
N ALA A 813 3.78 37.56 -12.36
CA ALA A 813 2.88 36.81 -13.24
C ALA A 813 2.51 37.56 -14.54
N ILE A 814 2.42 38.90 -14.48
CA ILE A 814 2.32 39.74 -15.68
C ILE A 814 3.62 39.61 -16.51
N ALA A 815 4.81 39.74 -15.89
CA ALA A 815 6.09 39.57 -16.58
C ALA A 815 6.24 38.20 -17.24
N ARG A 816 5.84 37.11 -16.55
CA ARG A 816 5.73 35.75 -17.14
C ARG A 816 4.82 35.74 -18.37
N THR A 817 3.65 36.36 -18.29
CA THR A 817 2.69 36.41 -19.40
C THR A 817 3.24 37.19 -20.60
N LEU A 818 4.03 38.24 -20.37
CA LEU A 818 4.74 38.97 -21.42
C LEU A 818 5.84 38.12 -22.07
N LEU A 819 6.65 37.40 -21.28
CA LEU A 819 7.71 36.49 -21.78
C LEU A 819 7.18 35.33 -22.63
N LYS A 820 5.94 34.90 -22.38
CA LYS A 820 5.23 33.91 -23.20
C LYS A 820 4.73 34.48 -24.54
N ASN A 821 4.60 35.81 -24.65
CA ASN A 821 4.10 36.56 -25.80
C ASN A 821 2.84 35.95 -26.49
N PRO A 822 1.75 35.73 -25.74
CA PRO A 822 0.53 35.09 -26.26
C PRO A 822 -0.26 36.01 -27.21
N LYS A 823 -1.21 35.41 -27.94
CA LYS A 823 -2.21 36.11 -28.76
C LYS A 823 -3.52 36.37 -28.00
N ILE A 824 -3.84 35.51 -27.03
CA ILE A 824 -4.98 35.64 -26.12
C ILE A 824 -4.44 35.80 -24.71
N ILE A 825 -4.83 36.85 -23.99
CA ILE A 825 -4.46 37.08 -22.58
C ILE A 825 -5.71 36.90 -21.71
N MET A 826 -5.61 36.06 -20.67
CA MET A 826 -6.65 35.92 -19.64
C MET A 826 -6.14 36.49 -18.31
N LEU A 827 -6.89 37.42 -17.70
CA LEU A 827 -6.60 38.03 -16.40
C LEU A 827 -7.69 37.64 -15.40
N ASP A 828 -7.38 36.78 -14.42
CA ASP A 828 -8.35 36.26 -13.43
C ASP A 828 -8.19 37.06 -12.13
N GLU A 829 -9.01 38.12 -11.96
CA GLU A 829 -8.97 39.05 -10.81
C GLU A 829 -7.57 39.64 -10.49
N ALA A 830 -6.75 39.80 -11.54
CA ALA A 830 -5.30 40.06 -11.49
C ALA A 830 -4.83 41.42 -10.90
N THR A 831 -5.77 42.28 -10.47
CA THR A 831 -5.48 43.54 -9.76
C THR A 831 -6.05 43.59 -8.34
N SER A 832 -6.79 42.56 -7.91
CA SER A 832 -7.47 42.52 -6.60
C SER A 832 -6.55 42.73 -5.40
N ALA A 833 -5.32 42.23 -5.46
CA ALA A 833 -4.30 42.34 -4.42
C ALA A 833 -3.34 43.53 -4.62
N LEU A 834 -3.72 44.52 -5.43
CA LEU A 834 -3.00 45.77 -5.63
C LEU A 834 -3.63 46.92 -4.83
N ASP A 835 -2.76 47.77 -4.30
CA ASP A 835 -3.14 49.12 -3.87
C ASP A 835 -3.56 49.97 -5.09
N THR A 836 -4.46 50.93 -4.88
CA THR A 836 -5.10 51.72 -5.95
C THR A 836 -4.09 52.48 -6.83
N HIS A 837 -2.97 52.92 -6.28
CA HIS A 837 -1.95 53.66 -7.03
C HIS A 837 -1.13 52.72 -7.94
N THR A 838 -0.69 51.58 -7.42
CA THR A 838 -0.08 50.51 -8.22
C THR A 838 -1.05 49.98 -9.27
N GLU A 839 -2.33 49.83 -8.94
CA GLU A 839 -3.37 49.38 -9.86
C GLU A 839 -3.51 50.32 -11.07
N GLN A 840 -3.62 51.64 -10.85
CA GLN A 840 -3.66 52.62 -11.93
C GLN A 840 -2.41 52.58 -12.82
N GLN A 841 -1.21 52.48 -12.21
CA GLN A 841 0.03 52.31 -12.95
C GLN A 841 0.03 51.05 -13.81
N ILE A 842 -0.47 49.93 -13.30
CA ILE A 842 -0.55 48.66 -14.03
C ILE A 842 -1.63 48.69 -15.11
N GLN A 843 -2.81 49.28 -14.87
CA GLN A 843 -3.87 49.45 -15.88
C GLN A 843 -3.38 50.23 -17.11
N SER A 844 -2.70 51.37 -16.90
CA SER A 844 -2.15 52.18 -17.99
C SER A 844 -1.20 51.39 -18.91
N ARG A 845 -0.51 50.40 -18.33
CA ARG A 845 0.41 49.50 -19.05
C ARG A 845 -0.31 48.28 -19.62
N LEU A 846 -1.31 47.72 -18.94
CA LEU A 846 -2.17 46.65 -19.46
C LEU A 846 -2.87 47.07 -20.76
N ALA A 847 -3.32 48.33 -20.87
CA ALA A 847 -3.84 48.89 -22.11
C ALA A 847 -2.82 48.87 -23.26
N SER A 848 -1.54 49.13 -22.98
CA SER A 848 -0.47 49.01 -24.00
C SER A 848 -0.14 47.55 -24.34
N ILE A 849 -0.26 46.63 -23.36
CA ILE A 849 -0.05 45.18 -23.51
C ILE A 849 -1.18 44.52 -24.32
N GLY A 850 -2.41 45.05 -24.25
CA GLY A 850 -3.54 44.58 -25.03
C GLY A 850 -3.45 44.88 -26.53
N ARG A 851 -2.62 45.85 -26.96
CA ARG A 851 -2.53 46.23 -28.39
C ARG A 851 -2.12 45.03 -29.25
N GLY A 852 -3.01 44.64 -30.18
CA GLY A 852 -2.79 43.52 -31.09
C GLY A 852 -2.93 42.12 -30.45
N ARG A 853 -3.56 42.03 -29.27
CA ARG A 853 -3.87 40.77 -28.55
C ARG A 853 -5.32 40.79 -28.08
N THR A 854 -6.02 39.67 -28.15
CA THR A 854 -7.37 39.57 -27.56
C THR A 854 -7.24 39.43 -26.05
N MET A 855 -7.91 40.28 -25.28
CA MET A 855 -7.84 40.25 -23.82
C MET A 855 -9.18 39.84 -23.22
N LEU A 856 -9.15 38.90 -22.27
CA LEU A 856 -10.30 38.51 -21.46
C LEU A 856 -9.98 38.83 -19.99
N ILE A 857 -10.84 39.60 -19.33
CA ILE A 857 -10.64 40.08 -17.96
C ILE A 857 -11.80 39.62 -17.08
N ILE A 858 -11.54 38.83 -16.04
CA ILE A 858 -12.48 38.65 -14.94
C ILE A 858 -12.20 39.74 -13.92
N ALA A 859 -13.17 40.62 -13.71
CA ALA A 859 -13.03 41.79 -12.86
C ALA A 859 -13.93 41.71 -11.63
N HIS A 860 -13.33 41.92 -10.45
CA HIS A 860 -14.07 42.16 -9.22
C HIS A 860 -14.34 43.67 -9.01
N ARG A 861 -13.35 44.53 -9.25
CA ARG A 861 -13.50 46.01 -9.25
C ARG A 861 -13.98 46.46 -10.64
N LEU A 862 -15.19 47.02 -10.75
CA LEU A 862 -15.79 47.42 -12.03
C LEU A 862 -15.06 48.60 -12.69
N SER A 863 -14.43 49.46 -11.88
CA SER A 863 -13.57 50.57 -12.33
C SER A 863 -12.40 50.12 -13.23
N THR A 864 -12.01 48.84 -13.18
CA THR A 864 -10.89 48.26 -13.96
C THR A 864 -11.23 47.93 -15.41
N ILE A 865 -12.51 47.95 -15.79
CA ILE A 865 -13.02 47.48 -17.09
C ILE A 865 -13.91 48.50 -17.82
N THR A 866 -13.96 49.74 -17.34
CA THR A 866 -14.66 50.85 -18.02
C THR A 866 -14.19 51.05 -19.46
N HIS A 867 -12.94 50.69 -19.75
CA HIS A 867 -12.30 50.75 -21.07
C HIS A 867 -12.44 49.46 -21.92
N ALA A 868 -13.28 48.49 -21.52
CA ALA A 868 -13.45 47.24 -22.28
C ALA A 868 -14.43 47.42 -23.45
N ASP A 869 -14.03 46.98 -24.65
CA ASP A 869 -14.87 47.01 -25.87
C ASP A 869 -16.17 46.21 -25.74
N GLN A 870 -16.21 45.24 -24.82
CA GLN A 870 -17.36 44.40 -24.53
C GLN A 870 -17.37 43.96 -23.07
N ILE A 871 -18.43 44.26 -22.33
CA ILE A 871 -18.68 43.76 -20.98
C ILE A 871 -19.77 42.68 -21.04
N LEU A 872 -19.57 41.57 -20.32
CA LEU A 872 -20.51 40.46 -20.19
C LEU A 872 -20.86 40.22 -18.72
N VAL A 873 -22.15 40.34 -18.40
CA VAL A 873 -22.67 40.12 -17.04
C VAL A 873 -23.17 38.69 -16.89
N LEU A 874 -22.44 37.88 -16.12
CA LEU A 874 -22.80 36.50 -15.82
C LEU A 874 -23.64 36.41 -14.54
N ASN A 875 -24.75 35.68 -14.63
CA ASN A 875 -25.61 35.31 -13.51
C ASN A 875 -25.94 33.82 -13.60
N GLN A 876 -25.74 33.05 -12.52
CA GLN A 876 -26.07 31.62 -12.42
C GLN A 876 -25.65 30.75 -13.64
N GLY A 877 -24.50 31.03 -14.26
CA GLY A 877 -24.00 30.29 -15.42
C GLY A 877 -24.65 30.65 -16.77
N THR A 878 -25.29 31.82 -16.87
CA THR A 878 -25.81 32.42 -18.11
C THR A 878 -25.37 33.88 -18.23
N ILE A 879 -25.32 34.41 -19.46
CA ILE A 879 -25.12 35.85 -19.70
C ILE A 879 -26.50 36.52 -19.63
N VAL A 880 -26.63 37.59 -18.85
CA VAL A 880 -27.89 38.36 -18.70
C VAL A 880 -27.82 39.66 -19.48
N GLU A 881 -26.70 40.36 -19.40
CA GLU A 881 -26.46 41.65 -20.06
C GLU A 881 -25.14 41.60 -20.84
N LYS A 882 -25.11 42.29 -21.99
CA LYS A 882 -23.95 42.49 -22.85
C LYS A 882 -24.01 43.90 -23.43
N GLY A 883 -22.90 44.64 -23.36
CA GLY A 883 -22.77 45.98 -23.95
C GLY A 883 -21.43 46.62 -23.60
N THR A 884 -21.24 47.89 -23.96
CA THR A 884 -20.16 48.74 -23.44
C THR A 884 -20.47 49.23 -22.01
N HIS A 885 -19.52 49.95 -21.38
CA HIS A 885 -19.73 50.52 -20.05
C HIS A 885 -20.93 51.48 -19.99
N GLU A 886 -21.08 52.33 -21.01
CA GLU A 886 -22.09 53.38 -21.08
C GLU A 886 -23.48 52.77 -21.36
N GLU A 887 -23.58 51.89 -22.37
CA GLU A 887 -24.81 51.12 -22.68
C GLU A 887 -25.36 50.38 -21.45
N LEU A 888 -24.49 49.73 -20.66
CA LEU A 888 -24.89 48.95 -19.48
C LEU A 888 -25.28 49.81 -18.27
N LEU A 889 -24.90 51.09 -18.25
CA LEU A 889 -25.42 52.07 -17.29
C LEU A 889 -26.77 52.63 -17.73
N GLU A 890 -26.94 52.96 -19.01
CA GLU A 890 -28.21 53.43 -19.57
C GLU A 890 -29.34 52.38 -19.47
N LEU A 891 -29.01 51.10 -19.68
CA LEU A 891 -29.92 49.97 -19.46
C LEU A 891 -30.37 49.81 -17.99
N ASN A 892 -29.70 50.48 -17.04
CA ASN A 892 -29.98 50.48 -15.60
C ASN A 892 -30.19 49.08 -14.97
N GLY A 893 -29.49 48.07 -15.52
CA GLY A 893 -29.65 46.66 -15.20
C GLY A 893 -28.84 46.18 -14.00
N LYS A 894 -28.55 44.88 -13.96
CA LYS A 894 -27.70 44.24 -12.93
C LYS A 894 -26.28 44.83 -12.96
N TYR A 895 -25.76 45.23 -14.11
CA TYR A 895 -24.50 46.01 -14.20
C TYR A 895 -24.58 47.32 -13.39
N ALA A 896 -25.55 48.18 -13.68
CA ALA A 896 -25.73 49.47 -13.01
C ALA A 896 -25.98 49.30 -11.50
N SER A 897 -26.71 48.26 -11.09
CA SER A 897 -26.90 47.90 -9.68
C SER A 897 -25.57 47.56 -8.98
N MET A 898 -24.73 46.73 -9.61
CA MET A 898 -23.40 46.40 -9.07
C MET A 898 -22.47 47.61 -9.05
N TRP A 899 -22.49 48.46 -10.09
CA TRP A 899 -21.72 49.71 -10.16
C TRP A 899 -22.08 50.66 -9.03
N ASN A 900 -23.37 50.97 -8.87
CA ASN A 900 -23.87 51.85 -7.81
C ASN A 900 -23.58 51.30 -6.41
N ARG A 901 -23.52 49.97 -6.23
CA ARG A 901 -23.11 49.35 -4.96
C ARG A 901 -21.61 49.53 -4.70
N GLN A 902 -20.75 49.36 -5.70
CA GLN A 902 -19.31 49.59 -5.56
C GLN A 902 -18.97 51.06 -5.34
N ALA A 903 -19.52 51.98 -6.12
CA ALA A 903 -19.29 53.42 -5.95
C ALA A 903 -19.71 53.93 -4.55
N LYS A 904 -20.80 53.39 -3.98
CA LYS A 904 -21.21 53.66 -2.59
C LYS A 904 -20.21 53.10 -1.57
N ALA A 905 -19.71 51.88 -1.78
CA ALA A 905 -18.75 51.25 -0.87
C ALA A 905 -17.37 51.94 -0.92
N GLU A 906 -16.86 52.26 -2.11
CA GLU A 906 -15.60 53.00 -2.28
C GLU A 906 -15.70 54.38 -1.62
N LYS A 907 -16.79 55.12 -1.85
CA LYS A 907 -17.00 56.42 -1.20
C LYS A 907 -17.08 56.31 0.33
N ALA A 908 -17.81 55.31 0.86
CA ALA A 908 -17.87 55.08 2.31
C ALA A 908 -16.49 54.75 2.90
N ALA A 909 -15.67 53.98 2.19
CA ALA A 909 -14.29 53.68 2.58
C ALA A 909 -13.37 54.92 2.52
N GLU A 910 -13.55 55.81 1.53
CA GLU A 910 -12.84 57.08 1.47
C GLU A 910 -13.25 58.03 2.61
N ASP A 911 -14.55 58.17 2.87
CA ASP A 911 -15.10 58.97 3.98
C ASP A 911 -14.60 58.43 5.33
N ALA A 912 -14.55 57.09 5.52
CA ALA A 912 -13.95 56.46 6.71
C ALA A 912 -12.44 56.73 6.82
N ARG A 913 -11.68 56.60 5.73
CA ARG A 913 -10.23 56.92 5.67
C ARG A 913 -9.96 58.41 5.86
N ALA A 914 -10.90 59.29 5.52
CA ALA A 914 -10.84 60.73 5.78
C ALA A 914 -11.16 61.04 7.25
N ALA A 915 -12.21 60.41 7.81
CA ALA A 915 -12.56 60.51 9.23
C ALA A 915 -11.43 60.02 10.14
N TYR A 916 -10.79 58.87 9.81
CA TYR A 916 -9.65 58.34 10.56
C TYR A 916 -8.46 59.32 10.53
N ARG A 917 -8.04 59.80 9.35
CA ARG A 917 -6.97 60.81 9.23
C ARG A 917 -7.31 62.15 9.89
N LYS A 918 -8.61 62.48 10.03
CA LYS A 918 -9.07 63.66 10.78
C LYS A 918 -9.00 63.41 12.30
N ALA A 919 -9.40 62.22 12.77
CA ALA A 919 -9.28 61.80 14.17
C ALA A 919 -7.81 61.72 14.62
N GLU A 920 -6.94 61.11 13.83
CA GLU A 920 -5.48 61.05 14.06
C GLU A 920 -4.88 62.47 14.22
N LYS A 921 -5.20 63.38 13.27
CA LYS A 921 -4.77 64.78 13.33
C LYS A 921 -5.37 65.55 14.51
N LEU A 922 -6.56 65.17 14.99
CA LEU A 922 -7.19 65.79 16.16
C LEU A 922 -6.58 65.27 17.47
N MET A 923 -6.35 63.96 17.62
CA MET A 923 -5.62 63.40 18.77
C MET A 923 -4.22 64.01 18.88
N ARG A 924 -3.49 64.09 17.76
CA ARG A 924 -2.16 64.72 17.68
C ARG A 924 -2.17 66.24 17.92
N LYS A 925 -3.31 66.91 17.81
CA LYS A 925 -3.50 68.32 18.20
C LYS A 925 -4.00 68.50 19.64
N ALA A 926 -4.76 67.55 20.16
CA ALA A 926 -5.29 67.55 21.53
C ALA A 926 -4.21 67.21 22.58
N ASN A 927 -3.05 66.73 22.13
CA ASN A 927 -1.89 66.40 22.96
C ASN A 927 -2.21 65.41 24.10
N ILE A 928 -3.19 64.53 23.86
CA ILE A 928 -3.57 63.45 24.78
C ILE A 928 -2.44 62.42 24.78
N PRO A 929 -1.80 62.12 25.93
CA PRO A 929 -0.79 61.08 26.00
C PRO A 929 -1.44 59.72 25.76
N SER A 930 -0.87 58.93 24.85
CA SER A 930 -1.31 57.57 24.58
C SER A 930 -0.88 56.64 25.72
N THR A 931 -1.74 56.49 26.74
CA THR A 931 -1.56 55.52 27.83
C THR A 931 -1.69 54.09 27.30
N GLY A 932 -0.58 53.50 26.84
CA GLY A 932 -0.60 52.18 26.21
C GLY A 932 0.74 51.63 25.73
N GLY A 933 1.75 51.58 26.60
CA GLY A 933 2.91 50.67 26.49
C GLY A 933 3.97 50.98 25.43
N GLU A 934 5.21 51.24 25.89
CA GLU A 934 6.37 51.17 25.01
C GLU A 934 6.81 49.72 24.77
N HIS A 935 6.74 49.26 23.52
CA HIS A 935 7.83 48.48 22.92
C HIS A 935 7.91 48.82 21.43
N GLY A 936 9.13 49.07 20.95
CA GLY A 936 9.34 49.84 19.72
C GLY A 936 9.09 49.06 18.42
N CYS A 937 8.39 49.69 17.48
CA CYS A 937 8.42 49.32 16.06
C CYS A 937 8.75 50.55 15.20
N LYS A 938 9.80 50.45 14.38
CA LYS A 938 10.06 51.38 13.27
C LYS A 938 9.74 50.66 11.96
N GLN A 939 9.10 51.40 11.04
CA GLN A 939 8.67 50.96 9.69
C GLN A 939 7.47 50.01 9.70
N GLY A 940 6.46 50.27 8.85
CA GLY A 940 5.27 49.42 8.74
C GLY A 940 3.95 50.12 8.35
N GLN A 941 3.93 50.97 7.31
CA GLN A 941 2.65 51.40 6.72
C GLN A 941 2.09 50.31 5.79
N GLN A 942 1.36 49.33 6.33
CA GLN A 942 0.38 48.47 5.63
C GLN A 942 -0.24 47.47 6.63
N GLY A 943 -1.53 47.14 6.50
CA GLY A 943 -2.16 46.05 7.27
C GLY A 943 -3.39 46.40 8.12
N LEU A 944 -4.35 47.16 7.59
CA LEU A 944 -5.73 47.20 8.10
C LEU A 944 -6.70 47.21 6.91
N ASP A 945 -7.00 46.02 6.39
CA ASP A 945 -8.15 45.74 5.51
C ASP A 945 -8.99 44.63 6.17
N GLU A 946 -10.28 44.60 5.87
CA GLU A 946 -11.30 44.07 6.78
C GLU A 946 -11.62 42.58 6.60
N SER A 947 -11.96 41.91 7.70
CA SER A 947 -12.71 40.64 7.70
C SER A 947 -13.99 40.79 8.52
N SER A 948 -15.01 41.42 7.93
CA SER A 948 -16.32 41.65 8.56
C SER A 948 -17.41 40.79 7.90
N SER A 949 -17.84 39.74 8.60
CA SER A 949 -19.06 38.99 8.29
C SER A 949 -20.17 39.36 9.27
N SER A 950 -21.35 39.64 8.75
CA SER A 950 -22.51 40.22 9.44
C SER A 950 -23.11 39.41 10.59
N SER A 951 -23.55 40.11 11.65
CA SER A 951 -24.83 39.86 12.33
C SER A 951 -25.22 41.08 13.19
N ASP A 952 -26.42 41.61 12.98
CA ASP A 952 -27.02 42.66 13.83
C ASP A 952 -27.62 42.06 15.12
N GLU A 953 -27.68 42.83 16.21
CA GLU A 953 -28.94 43.32 16.82
C GLU A 953 -28.79 43.92 18.24
N SER A 954 -29.74 44.80 18.56
CA SER A 954 -30.20 45.18 19.92
C SER A 954 -29.40 46.18 20.79
N THR A 955 -30.19 47.06 21.39
CA THR A 955 -29.86 48.22 22.22
C THR A 955 -29.64 47.92 23.71
N THR A 956 -28.75 48.72 24.33
CA THR A 956 -28.79 49.36 25.68
C THR A 956 -30.08 49.29 26.54
N PRO A 957 -30.07 49.55 27.89
CA PRO A 957 -28.97 50.08 28.76
C PRO A 957 -28.81 49.49 30.20
N SER A 958 -27.66 49.79 30.86
CA SER A 958 -27.45 49.94 32.34
C SER A 958 -27.67 48.73 33.29
N GLY A 959 -26.99 48.60 34.45
CA GLY A 959 -25.86 49.36 35.00
C GLY A 959 -25.63 49.14 36.52
N SER A 960 -24.70 49.92 37.09
CA SER A 960 -24.49 50.20 38.54
C SER A 960 -23.51 49.34 39.40
N ARG A 961 -22.69 50.09 40.17
CA ARG A 961 -22.16 49.87 41.54
C ARG A 961 -21.16 48.73 41.86
N LEU A 962 -19.87 49.09 41.77
CA LEU A 962 -18.92 49.18 42.89
C LEU A 962 -19.34 48.61 44.27
N ALA A 963 -18.49 47.72 44.80
CA ALA A 963 -18.04 47.71 46.20
C ALA A 963 -16.62 47.10 46.26
N ALA A 964 -15.78 47.55 47.20
CA ALA A 964 -14.41 47.05 47.40
C ALA A 964 -14.03 47.10 48.89
N GLN A 965 -13.19 46.18 49.38
CA GLN A 965 -12.55 46.29 50.71
C GLN A 965 -11.29 45.42 50.90
N HIS A 966 -10.19 46.11 51.22
CA HIS A 966 -8.95 45.76 51.96
C HIS A 966 -8.38 44.33 52.12
N GLU A 967 -7.11 44.17 51.69
CA GLU A 967 -5.86 43.95 52.47
C GLU A 967 -5.91 43.75 54.02
N PRO A 968 -4.84 43.24 54.72
CA PRO A 968 -3.41 43.21 54.33
C PRO A 968 -2.57 41.92 54.65
N ALA A 969 -1.32 41.94 54.15
CA ALA A 969 0.01 41.45 54.66
C ALA A 969 0.12 40.49 55.89
N ALA A 970 1.15 39.64 56.11
CA ALA A 970 2.48 39.35 55.51
C ALA A 970 2.94 37.91 55.95
N THR A 971 4.19 37.37 55.94
CA THR A 971 5.60 37.76 55.64
C THR A 971 6.48 36.48 55.51
N ILE A 972 7.73 36.56 54.97
CA ILE A 972 8.91 35.66 55.27
C ILE A 972 8.78 34.18 54.79
N GLU A 973 9.79 33.43 54.28
CA GLU A 973 11.24 33.58 54.00
C GLU A 973 11.64 32.66 52.79
N GLY A 974 12.93 32.52 52.44
CA GLY A 974 13.40 31.20 51.90
C GLY A 974 14.23 31.09 50.61
N ARG A 975 15.36 31.80 50.49
CA ARG A 975 16.61 31.37 49.80
C ARG A 975 16.65 31.14 48.26
N ILE A 976 17.64 31.79 47.62
CA ILE A 976 18.07 31.60 46.23
C ILE A 976 19.20 30.57 46.15
N GLN A 977 19.30 29.81 45.04
CA GLN A 977 20.58 29.30 44.53
C GLN A 977 20.60 29.37 42.99
N ASN A 978 21.77 29.61 42.39
CA ASN A 978 21.91 30.15 41.02
C ASN A 978 23.11 29.50 40.27
N TYR A 979 23.27 29.85 38.97
CA TYR A 979 24.39 29.50 38.04
C TYR A 979 24.36 28.11 37.35
N PRO A 980 24.96 27.94 36.15
CA PRO A 980 25.00 28.87 34.99
C PRO A 980 24.83 28.18 33.60
N MET A 981 25.08 28.93 32.50
CA MET A 981 24.88 28.50 31.11
C MET A 981 26.10 27.85 30.41
N SER A 982 25.79 27.03 29.39
CA SER A 982 26.56 26.79 28.14
C SER A 982 27.83 25.91 28.21
N PRO A 983 28.39 25.41 27.07
CA PRO A 983 27.95 25.57 25.67
C PRO A 983 27.79 24.25 24.87
N LYS A 984 27.64 24.40 23.55
CA LYS A 984 27.69 23.39 22.47
C LYS A 984 28.96 22.50 22.48
N PRO A 985 28.94 21.30 21.85
CA PRO A 985 28.76 21.13 20.39
C PRO A 985 27.32 21.19 19.83
#